data_AF-A0A1F8S3S0-F1
#
_entry.id   AF-A0A1F8S3S0-F1
#
_cell.length_a   1.000
_cell.length_b   1.000
_cell.length_c   1.000
_cell.angle_alpha   90.00
_cell.angle_beta   90.00
_cell.angle_gamma   90.00
#
_symmetry.space_group_name_H-M   'P 1'
#
loop_
_entity.id
_entity.type
_entity.pdbx_description
1 polymer ?
#
loop_
_entity_poly.entity_id
_entity_poly.type
_entity_poly.pdbx_seq_one_letter_code
_entity_poly.pdbx_strand_id
1 'polypeptide(L)'
;MGPGWQRCERPGSVRKRGRLRTALGAWAAGLALVAASCTSSGPASSNGDRGSDASAAPVALECETQGYPCSLPEVPAEIIERSDSLAGEALDRLEAGGRVADVAAWLMSHEGMAEVEADEAVIRFRLNGGRGTWIVRNAALGTRSSAGSGGAADGTLDRGATATSRSPISQPETSLQHIVGEPVDAKSAVVLSPFQWDFGTSDDGAGVAGILSATRGYEGRVRHIANPTADASSVGIDSFKGWDSLQVVHVVSHGFRICQESACRASIAAGTLTSTVPDQPGVEVKAAVLDLPDRGLELGEVENPCPPDEEEAGRCTRIKIVLLTADFFRAQYRGGLRDALVFFNGCNVFGSDATDLADAIRGTTSVFLGWDGAVDTNDAHDAALVLYEDLAGRGYPADEAFMRLDDLGTSVTGAQLRFGKRAAGGDLRIRDIVTLLEPETGQPLAAESQIPIDGQPRDGEEDGAPYLVQVDGVPERDAERAILHVAVDGVEAEPQPVASGERNERDEWRVSGHVPLGFDFEEDMTVSVRAWVELPSGGESDDESTARLVGLRPLVAVLSWTYTAQGVVQTTTGELVLRPVTDASLPEGRQRYEVTGGSWTWSHGGGIPGGCQYSSSGVSVDLAQNPDSAAGSFLIVDSTTTPATYWGSLTTIGPDASVTVTGCFPDTSSTYDRHTRTNWMTIDESDRQPVQQGPLITGRRTASTAVYTLESTWIIRGLE
;
A
#
# COMPACT_ATOMS: atom_id res chain seq x y z
N MET A 1 44.42 -11.88 -25.35
CA MET A 1 43.80 -12.79 -26.34
C MET A 1 42.33 -12.81 -26.05
N GLY A 2 41.53 -12.09 -26.84
CA GLY A 2 40.09 -11.95 -26.62
C GLY A 2 39.28 -12.70 -27.67
N PRO A 3 37.98 -12.87 -27.40
CA PRO A 3 36.93 -12.60 -28.39
C PRO A 3 35.87 -11.68 -27.74
N GLY A 4 35.35 -10.61 -28.32
CA GLY A 4 35.11 -10.34 -29.74
C GLY A 4 33.65 -10.59 -30.10
N TRP A 5 32.68 -10.03 -29.36
CA TRP A 5 31.25 -10.11 -29.71
C TRP A 5 30.85 -8.91 -30.57
N GLN A 6 30.41 -9.22 -31.81
CA GLN A 6 29.93 -8.27 -32.81
C GLN A 6 28.49 -7.84 -32.51
N ARG A 7 28.23 -6.54 -32.66
CA ARG A 7 26.89 -5.95 -32.70
C ARG A 7 26.15 -6.39 -33.97
N CYS A 8 24.91 -6.86 -33.82
CA CYS A 8 23.94 -6.90 -34.90
C CYS A 8 23.29 -5.53 -35.06
N GLU A 9 23.57 -4.86 -36.19
CA GLU A 9 22.87 -3.66 -36.64
C GLU A 9 21.47 -4.02 -37.15
N ARG A 10 20.45 -3.28 -36.69
CA ARG A 10 19.08 -3.35 -37.20
C ARG A 10 19.00 -2.76 -38.62
N PRO A 11 18.30 -3.39 -39.59
CA PRO A 11 18.05 -2.76 -40.87
C PRO A 11 17.00 -1.64 -40.74
N GLY A 12 17.30 -0.52 -41.40
CA GLY A 12 16.56 0.74 -41.33
C GLY A 12 15.14 0.69 -41.88
N SER A 13 14.27 1.46 -41.22
CA SER A 13 12.89 1.69 -41.63
C SER A 13 12.83 2.63 -42.84
N VAL A 14 12.29 2.12 -43.95
CA VAL A 14 11.98 2.91 -45.14
C VAL A 14 10.67 3.67 -44.90
N ARG A 15 10.78 4.98 -44.62
CA ARG A 15 9.64 5.92 -44.63
C ARG A 15 9.09 6.06 -46.05
N LYS A 16 7.95 5.43 -46.36
CA LYS A 16 7.11 5.81 -47.51
C LYS A 16 6.19 6.97 -47.11
N ARG A 17 6.50 8.18 -47.60
CA ARG A 17 5.57 9.32 -47.62
C ARG A 17 4.57 9.12 -48.75
N GLY A 18 3.35 8.71 -48.41
CA GLY A 18 2.19 8.80 -49.30
C GLY A 18 1.45 10.11 -49.04
N ARG A 19 1.55 11.05 -49.99
CA ARG A 19 0.63 12.21 -50.09
C ARG A 19 -0.70 11.70 -50.66
N LEU A 20 -1.81 12.00 -50.01
CA LEU A 20 -3.10 12.09 -50.68
C LEU A 20 -3.80 13.39 -50.30
N ARG A 21 -4.20 14.10 -51.36
CA ARG A 21 -4.91 15.37 -51.35
C ARG A 21 -6.43 15.10 -51.34
N THR A 22 -7.13 15.95 -50.60
CA THR A 22 -8.46 16.55 -50.88
C THR A 22 -9.60 15.67 -51.37
N ALA A 23 -10.69 15.63 -50.58
CA ALA A 23 -12.03 15.84 -51.10
C ALA A 23 -12.87 16.59 -50.06
N LEU A 24 -13.35 17.77 -50.45
CA LEU A 24 -14.38 18.57 -49.79
C LEU A 24 -15.73 17.86 -49.90
N GLY A 25 -16.48 17.84 -48.81
CA GLY A 25 -17.89 17.42 -48.79
C GLY A 25 -18.63 18.14 -47.67
N ALA A 26 -19.20 19.30 -48.00
CA ALA A 26 -20.06 20.09 -47.14
C ALA A 26 -21.42 19.39 -46.94
N TRP A 27 -21.88 19.29 -45.70
CA TRP A 27 -23.30 19.22 -45.37
C TRP A 27 -23.59 20.17 -44.21
N ALA A 28 -24.58 21.02 -44.45
CA ALA A 28 -25.10 22.01 -43.54
C ALA A 28 -26.50 21.62 -43.07
N ALA A 29 -26.92 22.32 -42.01
CA ALA A 29 -28.29 22.54 -41.51
C ALA A 29 -28.79 21.62 -40.40
N GLY A 30 -29.16 22.26 -39.27
CA GLY A 30 -29.94 21.63 -38.20
C GLY A 30 -29.96 22.41 -36.88
N LEU A 31 -30.14 23.73 -36.92
CA LEU A 31 -30.39 24.56 -35.73
C LEU A 31 -31.81 24.27 -35.19
N ALA A 32 -31.93 23.96 -33.90
CA ALA A 32 -33.18 24.14 -33.14
C ALA A 32 -32.85 24.77 -31.79
N LEU A 33 -33.05 26.09 -31.70
CA LEU A 33 -33.11 26.85 -30.47
C LEU A 33 -34.42 26.50 -29.73
N VAL A 34 -34.32 26.16 -28.44
CA VAL A 34 -35.39 26.43 -27.48
C VAL A 34 -34.78 27.23 -26.35
N ALA A 35 -35.15 28.51 -26.31
CA ALA A 35 -34.90 29.41 -25.20
C ALA A 35 -36.06 29.27 -24.19
N ALA A 36 -35.73 28.98 -22.94
CA ALA A 36 -36.58 29.27 -21.80
C ALA A 36 -35.69 29.68 -20.63
N SER A 37 -35.62 30.98 -20.41
CA SER A 37 -35.05 31.65 -19.24
C SER A 37 -36.01 31.59 -18.07
N CYS A 38 -35.51 31.22 -16.88
CA CYS A 38 -35.87 31.87 -15.62
C CYS A 38 -34.79 31.61 -14.56
N THR A 39 -34.35 32.71 -13.98
CA THR A 39 -33.35 32.92 -12.93
C THR A 39 -33.79 32.45 -11.55
N SER A 40 -32.89 31.80 -10.80
CA SER A 40 -32.74 31.99 -9.34
C SER A 40 -31.42 31.38 -8.87
N SER A 41 -30.46 32.24 -8.56
CA SER A 41 -29.17 31.91 -7.95
C SER A 41 -29.36 31.74 -6.44
N GLY A 42 -29.23 30.52 -5.94
CA GLY A 42 -29.08 30.22 -4.51
C GLY A 42 -27.84 29.33 -4.33
N PRO A 43 -27.06 29.48 -3.25
CA PRO A 43 -25.92 28.61 -3.00
C PRO A 43 -26.44 27.19 -2.76
N ALA A 44 -26.14 26.30 -3.70
CA ALA A 44 -26.48 24.90 -3.62
C ALA A 44 -25.58 24.24 -2.56
N SER A 45 -26.16 23.99 -1.39
CA SER A 45 -25.68 22.96 -0.47
C SER A 45 -25.82 21.62 -1.19
N SER A 46 -24.69 21.03 -1.56
CA SER A 46 -24.57 19.71 -2.18
C SER A 46 -24.81 18.63 -1.13
N ASN A 47 -26.05 18.49 -0.66
CA ASN A 47 -26.48 17.24 -0.06
C ASN A 47 -26.61 16.22 -1.21
N GLY A 48 -25.62 15.33 -1.30
CA GLY A 48 -25.55 14.26 -2.29
C GLY A 48 -26.86 13.48 -2.34
N ASP A 49 -27.58 13.64 -3.45
CA ASP A 49 -28.74 12.85 -3.80
C ASP A 49 -28.26 11.41 -3.98
N ARG A 50 -28.45 10.60 -2.94
CA ARG A 50 -28.17 9.16 -2.92
C ARG A 50 -29.07 8.52 -3.96
N GLY A 51 -28.57 8.42 -5.20
CA GLY A 51 -29.25 7.74 -6.28
C GLY A 51 -29.64 6.35 -5.80
N SER A 52 -30.94 6.08 -5.71
CA SER A 52 -31.43 4.77 -5.33
C SER A 52 -30.81 3.76 -6.26
N ASP A 53 -30.11 2.76 -5.72
CA ASP A 53 -29.64 1.58 -6.44
C ASP A 53 -30.82 1.00 -7.22
N ALA A 54 -30.95 1.41 -8.48
CA ALA A 54 -31.91 0.86 -9.39
C ALA A 54 -31.43 -0.56 -9.63
N SER A 55 -31.96 -1.49 -8.83
CA SER A 55 -31.70 -2.92 -8.92
C SER A 55 -31.74 -3.31 -10.40
N ALA A 56 -30.55 -3.54 -10.97
CA ALA A 56 -30.43 -3.86 -12.37
C ALA A 56 -31.30 -5.11 -12.62
N ALA A 57 -32.15 -5.05 -13.64
CA ALA A 57 -33.00 -6.18 -13.98
C ALA A 57 -32.11 -7.43 -14.14
N PRO A 58 -32.52 -8.59 -13.61
CA PRO A 58 -31.71 -9.80 -13.67
C PRO A 58 -31.36 -10.10 -15.13
N VAL A 59 -30.05 -10.20 -15.41
CA VAL A 59 -29.56 -10.62 -16.72
C VAL A 59 -29.97 -12.08 -16.89
N ALA A 60 -30.84 -12.35 -17.87
CA ALA A 60 -31.26 -13.71 -18.18
C ALA A 60 -30.04 -14.56 -18.53
N LEU A 61 -30.00 -15.80 -18.02
CA LEU A 61 -28.96 -16.73 -18.42
C LEU A 61 -29.16 -17.13 -19.89
N GLU A 62 -28.08 -17.47 -20.56
CA GLU A 62 -28.17 -17.91 -21.95
C GLU A 62 -29.02 -19.17 -22.09
N CYS A 63 -28.85 -20.12 -21.16
CA CYS A 63 -29.64 -21.35 -21.11
C CYS A 63 -31.16 -21.08 -20.98
N GLU A 64 -31.54 -20.05 -20.21
CA GLU A 64 -32.94 -19.64 -20.07
C GLU A 64 -33.47 -19.03 -21.38
N THR A 65 -32.63 -18.22 -22.02
CA THR A 65 -32.98 -17.51 -23.26
C THR A 65 -33.12 -18.48 -24.45
N GLN A 66 -32.25 -19.47 -24.53
CA GLN A 66 -32.22 -20.44 -25.62
C GLN A 66 -33.00 -21.73 -25.33
N GLY A 67 -33.48 -21.91 -24.10
CA GLY A 67 -34.37 -23.02 -23.72
C GLY A 67 -33.67 -24.38 -23.63
N TYR A 68 -32.43 -24.42 -23.12
CA TYR A 68 -31.71 -25.66 -22.80
C TYR A 68 -31.40 -25.75 -21.30
N PRO A 69 -31.02 -26.93 -20.77
CA PRO A 69 -30.71 -27.10 -19.34
C PRO A 69 -29.69 -26.08 -18.82
N CYS A 70 -29.95 -25.54 -17.63
CA CYS A 70 -29.09 -24.55 -17.00
C CYS A 70 -28.05 -25.15 -16.06
N SER A 71 -28.28 -26.36 -15.58
CA SER A 71 -27.37 -27.12 -14.72
C SER A 71 -27.11 -28.52 -15.30
N LEU A 72 -26.05 -29.19 -14.85
CA LEU A 72 -25.74 -30.57 -15.27
C LEU A 72 -26.81 -31.60 -14.85
N PRO A 73 -27.43 -31.51 -13.65
CA PRO A 73 -28.46 -32.47 -13.24
C PRO A 73 -29.79 -32.35 -13.99
N GLU A 74 -30.03 -31.23 -14.68
CA GLU A 74 -31.17 -31.05 -15.58
C GLU A 74 -30.97 -31.77 -16.93
N VAL A 75 -29.74 -32.19 -17.26
CA VAL A 75 -29.44 -32.91 -18.49
C VAL A 75 -29.80 -34.39 -18.33
N PRO A 76 -30.55 -34.99 -19.26
CA PRO A 76 -30.80 -36.44 -19.23
C PRO A 76 -29.50 -37.23 -19.23
N ALA A 77 -29.42 -38.26 -18.39
CA ALA A 77 -28.19 -39.03 -18.18
C ALA A 77 -27.64 -39.63 -19.48
N GLU A 78 -28.51 -40.08 -20.38
CA GLU A 78 -28.16 -40.60 -21.70
C GLU A 78 -27.53 -39.55 -22.62
N ILE A 79 -27.88 -38.26 -22.46
CA ILE A 79 -27.29 -37.16 -23.21
C ILE A 79 -25.89 -36.85 -22.66
N ILE A 80 -25.69 -36.91 -21.33
CA ILE A 80 -24.36 -36.77 -20.72
C ILE A 80 -23.41 -37.87 -21.23
N GLU A 81 -23.84 -39.13 -21.18
CA GLU A 81 -23.06 -40.28 -21.68
C GLU A 81 -22.74 -40.15 -23.17
N ARG A 82 -23.71 -39.71 -23.96
CA ARG A 82 -23.51 -39.53 -25.40
C ARG A 82 -22.54 -38.39 -25.69
N SER A 83 -22.63 -37.27 -24.98
CA SER A 83 -21.66 -36.19 -25.08
C SER A 83 -20.26 -36.65 -24.71
N ASP A 84 -20.11 -37.38 -23.61
CA ASP A 84 -18.82 -37.91 -23.16
C ASP A 84 -18.18 -38.84 -24.19
N SER A 85 -18.96 -39.77 -24.74
CA SER A 85 -18.51 -40.66 -25.82
C SER A 85 -18.06 -39.90 -27.06
N LEU A 86 -18.81 -38.86 -27.46
CA LEU A 86 -18.47 -38.06 -28.64
C LEU A 86 -17.23 -37.19 -28.41
N ALA A 87 -17.02 -36.68 -27.20
CA ALA A 87 -15.82 -35.94 -26.83
C ALA A 87 -14.58 -36.84 -26.91
N GLY A 88 -14.66 -38.06 -26.37
CA GLY A 88 -13.58 -39.04 -26.45
C GLY A 88 -13.23 -39.42 -27.89
N GLU A 89 -14.23 -39.72 -28.71
CA GLU A 89 -14.05 -40.02 -30.15
C GLU A 89 -13.52 -38.81 -30.94
N ALA A 90 -13.92 -37.59 -30.59
CA ALA A 90 -13.41 -36.38 -31.21
C ALA A 90 -11.93 -36.18 -30.87
N LEU A 91 -11.55 -36.40 -29.61
CA LEU A 91 -10.17 -36.28 -29.16
C LEU A 91 -9.28 -37.35 -29.81
N ASP A 92 -9.74 -38.61 -29.91
CA ASP A 92 -9.05 -39.68 -30.66
C ASP A 92 -8.73 -39.25 -32.11
N ARG A 93 -9.68 -38.57 -32.77
CA ARG A 93 -9.48 -38.08 -34.15
C ARG A 93 -8.47 -36.95 -34.22
N LEU A 94 -8.43 -36.06 -33.23
CA LEU A 94 -7.44 -34.98 -33.15
C LEU A 94 -6.04 -35.54 -32.87
N GLU A 95 -5.92 -36.50 -31.95
CA GLU A 95 -4.68 -37.23 -31.62
C GLU A 95 -4.16 -38.01 -32.86
N ALA A 96 -5.06 -38.55 -33.68
CA ALA A 96 -4.72 -39.18 -34.96
C ALA A 96 -4.29 -38.19 -36.07
N GLY A 97 -4.14 -36.89 -35.76
CA GLY A 97 -3.73 -35.84 -36.70
C GLY A 97 -4.88 -35.22 -37.49
N GLY A 98 -6.13 -35.45 -37.09
CA GLY A 98 -7.30 -34.79 -37.66
C GLY A 98 -7.24 -33.27 -37.48
N ARG A 99 -7.68 -32.51 -38.48
CA ARG A 99 -7.82 -31.06 -38.34
C ARG A 99 -9.06 -30.73 -37.53
N VAL A 100 -8.99 -29.69 -36.70
CA VAL A 100 -10.12 -29.27 -35.85
C VAL A 100 -11.39 -29.04 -36.66
N ALA A 101 -11.31 -28.35 -37.80
CA ALA A 101 -12.45 -28.13 -38.68
C ALA A 101 -13.10 -29.44 -39.20
N ASP A 102 -12.30 -30.48 -39.48
CA ASP A 102 -12.81 -31.76 -39.95
C ASP A 102 -13.51 -32.52 -38.83
N VAL A 103 -12.97 -32.45 -37.60
CA VAL A 103 -13.59 -33.05 -36.41
C VAL A 103 -14.88 -32.32 -36.02
N ALA A 104 -14.90 -31.00 -36.11
CA ALA A 104 -16.11 -30.19 -35.90
C ALA A 104 -17.21 -30.54 -36.93
N ALA A 105 -16.85 -30.66 -38.22
CA ALA A 105 -17.79 -31.10 -39.25
C ALA A 105 -18.31 -32.53 -39.01
N TRP A 106 -17.43 -33.42 -38.53
CA TRP A 106 -17.83 -34.77 -38.12
C TRP A 106 -18.81 -34.74 -36.94
N LEU A 107 -18.54 -33.97 -35.89
CA LEU A 107 -19.48 -33.77 -34.77
C LEU A 107 -20.84 -33.28 -35.25
N MET A 108 -20.84 -32.26 -36.12
CA MET A 108 -22.07 -31.67 -36.67
C MET A 108 -22.92 -32.66 -37.49
N SER A 109 -22.30 -33.73 -38.01
CA SER A 109 -23.01 -34.77 -38.76
C SER A 109 -23.77 -35.77 -37.88
N HIS A 110 -23.60 -35.73 -36.55
CA HIS A 110 -24.31 -36.64 -35.64
C HIS A 110 -25.76 -36.22 -35.44
N GLU A 111 -26.64 -37.23 -35.40
CA GLU A 111 -28.03 -37.03 -35.01
C GLU A 111 -28.11 -36.47 -33.59
N GLY A 112 -28.99 -35.47 -33.41
CA GLY A 112 -29.19 -34.83 -32.12
C GLY A 112 -28.18 -33.72 -31.79
N MET A 113 -27.24 -33.39 -32.68
CA MET A 113 -26.35 -32.23 -32.49
C MET A 113 -27.14 -30.92 -32.58
N ALA A 114 -27.02 -30.07 -31.55
CA ALA A 114 -27.65 -28.76 -31.49
C ALA A 114 -26.67 -27.66 -31.94
N GLU A 115 -25.43 -27.71 -31.47
CA GLU A 115 -24.39 -26.72 -31.72
C GLU A 115 -23.03 -27.39 -31.86
N VAL A 116 -22.20 -26.86 -32.77
CA VAL A 116 -20.76 -27.11 -32.82
C VAL A 116 -20.08 -25.79 -33.16
N GLU A 117 -19.22 -25.36 -32.26
CA GLU A 117 -18.33 -24.21 -32.38
C GLU A 117 -16.89 -24.75 -32.40
N ALA A 118 -16.02 -24.18 -33.22
CA ALA A 118 -14.63 -24.63 -33.35
C ALA A 118 -13.68 -23.47 -33.62
N ASP A 119 -12.52 -23.50 -32.98
CA ASP A 119 -11.37 -22.63 -33.25
C ASP A 119 -10.12 -23.50 -33.52
N GLU A 120 -8.93 -22.93 -33.69
CA GLU A 120 -7.72 -23.69 -34.08
C GLU A 120 -7.31 -24.79 -33.08
N ALA A 121 -7.63 -24.61 -31.80
CA ALA A 121 -7.16 -25.48 -30.72
C ALA A 121 -8.28 -26.05 -29.83
N VAL A 122 -9.53 -25.63 -30.03
CA VAL A 122 -10.64 -25.96 -29.14
C VAL A 122 -11.91 -26.23 -29.95
N ILE A 123 -12.68 -27.22 -29.55
CA ILE A 123 -14.04 -27.48 -30.05
C ILE A 123 -15.01 -27.41 -28.87
N ARG A 124 -16.14 -26.75 -29.05
CA ARG A 124 -17.29 -26.85 -28.14
C ARG A 124 -18.46 -27.41 -28.91
N PHE A 125 -19.15 -28.39 -28.36
CA PHE A 125 -20.39 -28.90 -28.97
C PHE A 125 -21.47 -29.12 -27.93
N ARG A 126 -22.72 -29.21 -28.39
CA ARG A 126 -23.88 -29.44 -27.53
C ARG A 126 -24.89 -30.32 -28.26
N LEU A 127 -25.37 -31.35 -27.57
CA LEU A 127 -26.50 -32.15 -28.03
C LEU A 127 -27.84 -31.49 -27.64
N ASN A 128 -28.91 -31.80 -28.37
CA ASN A 128 -30.27 -31.39 -28.02
C ASN A 128 -30.64 -31.87 -26.61
N GLY A 129 -31.11 -30.96 -25.76
CA GLY A 129 -31.38 -31.25 -24.35
C GLY A 129 -30.12 -31.39 -23.47
N GLY A 130 -28.93 -31.07 -23.99
CA GLY A 130 -27.65 -31.11 -23.27
C GLY A 130 -27.06 -29.74 -22.94
N ARG A 131 -25.93 -29.76 -22.23
CA ARG A 131 -25.02 -28.62 -21.96
C ARG A 131 -23.82 -28.68 -22.91
N GLY A 132 -23.08 -27.56 -23.02
CA GLY A 132 -21.84 -27.54 -23.80
C GLY A 132 -20.80 -28.53 -23.24
N THR A 133 -20.09 -29.17 -24.16
CA THR A 133 -18.95 -30.06 -23.89
C THR A 133 -17.77 -29.54 -24.71
N TRP A 134 -16.64 -29.35 -24.04
CA TRP A 134 -15.42 -28.81 -24.63
C TRP A 134 -14.42 -29.93 -24.90
N ILE A 135 -13.72 -29.83 -26.03
CA ILE A 135 -12.58 -30.66 -26.38
C ILE A 135 -11.41 -29.70 -26.56
N VAL A 136 -10.41 -29.85 -25.70
CA VAL A 136 -9.28 -28.93 -25.58
C VAL A 136 -8.00 -29.68 -25.96
N ARG A 137 -7.32 -29.19 -27.00
CA ARG A 137 -6.00 -29.73 -27.39
C ARG A 137 -4.91 -29.20 -26.46
N ASN A 138 -3.81 -29.94 -26.37
CA ASN A 138 -2.61 -29.52 -25.64
C ASN A 138 -2.13 -28.10 -26.02
N ALA A 139 -2.24 -27.73 -27.30
CA ALA A 139 -1.85 -26.40 -27.78
C ALA A 139 -2.67 -25.25 -27.16
N ALA A 140 -3.90 -25.50 -26.72
CA ALA A 140 -4.75 -24.48 -26.08
C ALA A 140 -4.37 -24.20 -24.63
N LEU A 141 -3.67 -25.13 -23.95
CA LEU A 141 -3.19 -24.97 -22.58
C LEU A 141 -1.94 -24.08 -22.47
N GLY A 142 -1.43 -23.60 -23.61
CA GLY A 142 -0.11 -22.97 -23.70
C GLY A 142 0.99 -24.04 -23.81
N THR A 143 2.01 -23.76 -24.62
CA THR A 143 3.18 -24.66 -24.65
C THR A 143 3.88 -24.57 -23.31
N ARG A 144 4.05 -25.69 -22.59
CA ARG A 144 5.08 -25.79 -21.55
C ARG A 144 6.40 -25.40 -22.22
N SER A 145 6.88 -24.19 -22.01
CA SER A 145 8.23 -23.83 -22.40
C SER A 145 9.12 -24.87 -21.75
N SER A 146 9.74 -25.73 -22.58
CA SER A 146 10.68 -26.73 -22.12
C SER A 146 11.87 -25.98 -21.53
N ALA A 147 11.77 -25.60 -20.26
CA ALA A 147 12.75 -24.83 -19.54
C ALA A 147 14.05 -25.62 -19.61
N GLY A 148 15.02 -25.08 -20.34
CA GLY A 148 16.38 -25.62 -20.35
C GLY A 148 16.85 -25.74 -18.91
N SER A 149 17.32 -26.93 -18.52
CA SER A 149 17.86 -27.20 -17.20
C SER A 149 19.00 -26.22 -16.87
N GLY A 150 18.67 -25.12 -16.22
CA GLY A 150 19.60 -24.03 -15.96
C GLY A 150 19.53 -23.62 -14.50
N GLY A 151 20.30 -24.31 -13.66
CA GLY A 151 20.79 -23.81 -12.36
C GLY A 151 19.74 -23.52 -11.30
N ALA A 152 19.58 -24.44 -10.35
CA ALA A 152 18.91 -24.17 -9.08
C ALA A 152 19.56 -22.97 -8.39
N ALA A 153 18.81 -21.87 -8.27
CA ALA A 153 19.09 -20.81 -7.31
C ALA A 153 18.50 -21.23 -5.97
N ASP A 154 19.37 -21.38 -4.99
CA ASP A 154 19.07 -21.69 -3.60
C ASP A 154 18.42 -20.47 -2.94
N GLY A 155 17.08 -20.46 -2.90
CA GLY A 155 16.26 -19.45 -2.23
C GLY A 155 15.39 -20.14 -1.18
N THR A 156 15.84 -20.12 0.06
CA THR A 156 15.13 -20.69 1.21
C THR A 156 13.96 -19.76 1.58
N LEU A 157 12.75 -20.05 1.09
CA LEU A 157 11.51 -19.42 1.57
C LEU A 157 10.96 -20.24 2.75
N ASP A 158 10.79 -19.54 3.87
CA ASP A 158 10.34 -20.06 5.16
C ASP A 158 8.86 -20.52 5.07
N ARG A 159 8.63 -21.82 5.22
CA ARG A 159 7.29 -22.44 5.20
C ARG A 159 6.69 -22.42 6.60
N GLY A 160 5.68 -21.59 6.81
CA GLY A 160 4.97 -21.56 8.09
C GLY A 160 3.61 -20.88 8.07
N ALA A 161 2.69 -21.30 7.19
CA ALA A 161 1.28 -20.91 7.30
C ALA A 161 0.37 -22.14 7.12
N THR A 162 -0.07 -22.71 8.24
CA THR A 162 -1.12 -23.73 8.28
C THR A 162 -2.50 -23.06 8.17
N ALA A 163 -3.24 -23.41 7.11
CA ALA A 163 -4.60 -22.95 6.90
C ALA A 163 -5.52 -23.40 8.06
N THR A 164 -6.20 -22.45 8.70
CA THR A 164 -7.29 -22.74 9.65
C THR A 164 -8.63 -22.43 9.01
N SER A 165 -9.53 -23.40 9.04
CA SER A 165 -10.93 -23.25 8.62
C SER A 165 -11.69 -22.40 9.65
N ARG A 166 -12.27 -21.27 9.22
CA ARG A 166 -13.16 -20.42 10.03
C ARG A 166 -14.51 -20.23 9.34
N SER A 167 -15.53 -20.12 10.19
CA SER A 167 -16.97 -19.97 9.90
C SER A 167 -17.34 -18.70 9.11
N PRO A 168 -18.53 -18.68 8.47
CA PRO A 168 -18.99 -17.56 7.64
C PRO A 168 -19.26 -16.29 8.46
N ILE A 169 -18.83 -15.16 7.92
CA ILE A 169 -18.97 -13.81 8.47
C ILE A 169 -20.36 -13.27 8.11
N SER A 170 -21.06 -12.68 9.08
CA SER A 170 -22.36 -12.04 8.89
C SER A 170 -22.21 -10.66 8.26
N GLN A 171 -23.08 -10.33 7.30
CA GLN A 171 -23.05 -9.09 6.52
C GLN A 171 -23.44 -7.83 7.33
N PRO A 172 -22.68 -6.73 7.24
CA PRO A 172 -23.15 -5.38 7.56
C PRO A 172 -23.86 -4.73 6.35
N GLU A 173 -24.73 -3.75 6.64
CA GLU A 173 -25.54 -3.03 5.64
C GLU A 173 -24.72 -2.09 4.73
N THR A 174 -25.19 -1.98 3.48
CA THR A 174 -24.54 -1.36 2.32
C THR A 174 -24.56 0.18 2.33
N SER A 175 -23.41 0.81 2.59
CA SER A 175 -23.05 2.07 1.93
C SER A 175 -22.32 1.74 0.62
N LEU A 176 -22.27 2.65 -0.34
CA LEU A 176 -21.44 2.51 -1.54
C LEU A 176 -19.97 2.50 -1.08
N GLN A 177 -19.42 1.29 -0.90
CA GLN A 177 -18.10 1.05 -0.35
C GLN A 177 -17.06 1.18 -1.46
N HIS A 178 -16.16 2.15 -1.34
CA HIS A 178 -14.87 2.02 -1.98
C HIS A 178 -14.04 1.00 -1.17
N ILE A 179 -13.22 0.15 -1.83
CA ILE A 179 -12.25 -0.71 -1.11
C ILE A 179 -11.39 0.13 -0.16
N VAL A 180 -11.09 1.34 -0.58
CA VAL A 180 -10.43 2.38 0.20
C VAL A 180 -11.49 3.05 1.09
N GLY A 181 -11.24 3.10 2.40
CA GLY A 181 -12.21 3.60 3.40
C GLY A 181 -13.15 2.52 3.97
N GLU A 182 -13.10 1.28 3.48
CA GLU A 182 -13.58 0.17 4.30
C GLU A 182 -12.69 0.02 5.54
N PRO A 183 -13.28 -0.35 6.70
CA PRO A 183 -12.51 -0.64 7.89
C PRO A 183 -11.36 -1.59 7.56
N VAL A 184 -10.16 -1.26 8.02
CA VAL A 184 -8.95 -2.04 7.74
C VAL A 184 -9.16 -3.51 8.08
N ASP A 185 -9.98 -3.83 9.09
CA ASP A 185 -10.35 -5.17 9.58
C ASP A 185 -11.48 -5.89 8.79
N ALA A 186 -12.10 -5.23 7.81
CA ALA A 186 -13.10 -5.83 6.90
C ALA A 186 -12.49 -6.40 5.61
N LYS A 187 -11.34 -5.86 5.16
CA LYS A 187 -10.70 -6.27 3.90
C LYS A 187 -10.31 -7.76 3.87
N SER A 188 -10.60 -8.45 2.78
CA SER A 188 -10.27 -9.85 2.62
C SER A 188 -10.02 -10.22 1.16
N ALA A 189 -9.20 -11.24 0.95
CA ALA A 189 -8.79 -11.68 -0.37
C ALA A 189 -8.82 -13.20 -0.50
N VAL A 190 -9.05 -13.67 -1.72
CA VAL A 190 -8.87 -15.09 -2.06
C VAL A 190 -7.91 -15.23 -3.24
N VAL A 191 -7.03 -16.22 -3.12
CA VAL A 191 -6.12 -16.65 -4.18
C VAL A 191 -6.38 -18.13 -4.44
N LEU A 192 -6.74 -18.48 -5.67
CA LEU A 192 -7.12 -19.84 -6.07
C LEU A 192 -6.16 -20.37 -7.15
N SER A 193 -5.56 -21.52 -6.89
CA SER A 193 -4.67 -22.21 -7.83
C SER A 193 -5.14 -23.66 -8.07
N PRO A 194 -6.27 -23.87 -8.80
CA PRO A 194 -6.82 -25.20 -9.08
C PRO A 194 -5.89 -26.12 -9.91
N PHE A 195 -4.91 -25.54 -10.61
CA PHE A 195 -3.95 -26.25 -11.45
C PHE A 195 -2.49 -26.02 -11.01
N GLN A 196 -2.25 -25.74 -9.72
CA GLN A 196 -0.88 -25.61 -9.20
C GLN A 196 -0.01 -26.83 -9.55
N TRP A 197 -0.58 -28.03 -9.56
CA TRP A 197 0.10 -29.25 -9.98
C TRP A 197 0.61 -29.24 -11.43
N ASP A 198 -0.01 -28.47 -12.32
CA ASP A 198 0.36 -28.36 -13.73
C ASP A 198 1.37 -27.23 -13.97
N PHE A 199 1.13 -26.07 -13.33
CA PHE A 199 2.02 -24.91 -13.43
C PHE A 199 3.29 -25.03 -12.58
N GLY A 200 3.25 -25.87 -11.54
CA GLY A 200 4.39 -26.12 -10.66
C GLY A 200 4.91 -24.84 -10.00
N THR A 201 6.19 -24.54 -10.22
CA THR A 201 6.85 -23.34 -9.66
C THR A 201 6.46 -22.05 -10.38
N SER A 202 5.85 -22.14 -11.56
CA SER A 202 5.39 -20.97 -12.32
C SER A 202 3.98 -20.53 -11.89
N ASP A 203 3.32 -21.25 -10.98
CA ASP A 203 2.09 -20.78 -10.33
C ASP A 203 2.36 -19.53 -9.47
N ASP A 204 1.73 -18.40 -9.78
CA ASP A 204 1.87 -17.13 -9.07
C ASP A 204 1.02 -17.03 -7.80
N GLY A 205 0.12 -17.98 -7.54
CA GLY A 205 -0.84 -17.89 -6.45
C GLY A 205 -0.19 -17.72 -5.07
N ALA A 206 0.91 -18.45 -4.82
CA ALA A 206 1.66 -18.31 -3.57
C ALA A 206 2.35 -16.95 -3.44
N GLY A 207 2.92 -16.42 -4.52
CA GLY A 207 3.60 -15.13 -4.53
C GLY A 207 2.63 -13.96 -4.33
N VAL A 208 1.52 -13.97 -5.07
CA VAL A 208 0.43 -12.99 -4.93
C VAL A 208 -0.16 -13.03 -3.51
N ALA A 209 -0.43 -14.23 -2.97
CA ALA A 209 -0.92 -14.36 -1.60
C ALA A 209 0.07 -13.81 -0.56
N GLY A 210 1.37 -13.97 -0.77
CA GLY A 210 2.42 -13.41 0.07
C GLY A 210 2.42 -11.88 0.08
N ILE A 211 2.35 -11.26 -1.10
CA ILE A 211 2.27 -9.79 -1.25
C ILE A 211 1.02 -9.27 -0.54
N LEU A 212 -0.15 -9.85 -0.84
CA LEU A 212 -1.41 -9.46 -0.21
C LEU A 212 -1.36 -9.64 1.31
N SER A 213 -0.79 -10.73 1.82
CA SER A 213 -0.73 -10.96 3.28
C SER A 213 0.16 -9.96 4.02
N ALA A 214 1.13 -9.35 3.32
CA ALA A 214 1.99 -8.29 3.84
C ALA A 214 1.41 -6.89 3.62
N THR A 215 0.22 -6.79 3.01
CA THR A 215 -0.44 -5.52 2.70
C THR A 215 -1.35 -5.12 3.85
N ARG A 216 -1.23 -3.86 4.29
CA ARG A 216 -2.08 -3.24 5.31
C ARG A 216 -3.56 -3.55 5.04
N GLY A 217 -4.21 -4.20 6.01
CA GLY A 217 -5.62 -4.57 5.95
C GLY A 217 -5.90 -5.98 5.45
N TYR A 218 -4.91 -6.74 5.00
CA TYR A 218 -5.11 -8.13 4.59
C TYR A 218 -4.43 -9.14 5.52
N GLU A 219 -3.75 -8.67 6.58
CA GLU A 219 -3.03 -9.52 7.52
C GLU A 219 -3.96 -10.59 8.11
N GLY A 220 -3.60 -11.85 7.90
CA GLY A 220 -4.37 -13.01 8.36
C GLY A 220 -5.74 -13.20 7.67
N ARG A 221 -6.03 -12.44 6.61
CA ARG A 221 -7.31 -12.43 5.88
C ARG A 221 -7.18 -12.70 4.37
N VAL A 222 -6.01 -13.19 3.96
CA VAL A 222 -5.79 -13.76 2.63
C VAL A 222 -5.97 -15.26 2.70
N ARG A 223 -6.91 -15.80 1.92
CA ARG A 223 -7.12 -17.24 1.79
C ARG A 223 -6.49 -17.73 0.49
N HIS A 224 -5.34 -18.38 0.59
CA HIS A 224 -4.72 -19.09 -0.52
C HIS A 224 -5.13 -20.57 -0.50
N ILE A 225 -5.74 -21.05 -1.58
CA ILE A 225 -6.15 -22.43 -1.75
C ILE A 225 -5.58 -22.93 -3.07
N ALA A 226 -4.90 -24.07 -3.03
CA ALA A 226 -4.27 -24.66 -4.21
C ALA A 226 -4.47 -26.18 -4.23
N ASN A 227 -4.46 -26.74 -5.44
CA ASN A 227 -4.44 -28.19 -5.66
C ASN A 227 -3.01 -28.60 -6.04
N PRO A 228 -2.20 -29.12 -5.10
CA PRO A 228 -0.80 -29.47 -5.37
C PRO A 228 -0.65 -30.76 -6.20
N THR A 229 -1.73 -31.54 -6.37
CA THR A 229 -1.80 -32.72 -7.23
C THR A 229 -3.07 -32.68 -8.08
N ALA A 230 -3.10 -33.42 -9.19
CA ALA A 230 -4.24 -33.42 -10.13
C ALA A 230 -5.55 -33.96 -9.53
N ASP A 231 -5.46 -34.79 -8.49
CA ASP A 231 -6.57 -35.38 -7.73
C ASP A 231 -6.92 -34.59 -6.45
N ALA A 232 -6.12 -33.60 -6.06
CA ALA A 232 -6.40 -32.76 -4.89
C ALA A 232 -7.64 -31.90 -5.13
N SER A 233 -8.54 -31.85 -4.15
CA SER A 233 -9.86 -31.22 -4.22
C SER A 233 -10.02 -29.97 -3.35
N SER A 234 -8.91 -29.33 -2.99
CA SER A 234 -8.96 -28.17 -2.10
C SER A 234 -9.61 -26.97 -2.76
N VAL A 235 -9.31 -26.74 -4.05
CA VAL A 235 -10.05 -25.82 -4.91
C VAL A 235 -11.09 -26.61 -5.69
N GLY A 236 -12.36 -26.22 -5.53
CA GLY A 236 -13.50 -26.78 -6.26
C GLY A 236 -14.53 -25.69 -6.58
N ILE A 237 -15.70 -26.07 -7.09
CA ILE A 237 -16.73 -25.12 -7.54
C ILE A 237 -17.15 -24.15 -6.42
N ASP A 238 -17.26 -24.64 -5.18
CA ASP A 238 -17.62 -23.80 -4.03
C ASP A 238 -16.57 -22.72 -3.70
N SER A 239 -15.31 -22.89 -4.13
CA SER A 239 -14.28 -21.86 -3.99
C SER A 239 -14.57 -20.62 -4.84
N PHE A 240 -15.39 -20.77 -5.89
CA PHE A 240 -15.82 -19.71 -6.82
C PHE A 240 -17.16 -19.07 -6.44
N LYS A 241 -17.60 -19.23 -5.19
CA LYS A 241 -18.83 -18.65 -4.65
C LYS A 241 -18.50 -17.71 -3.47
N GLY A 242 -19.45 -16.84 -3.13
CA GLY A 242 -19.35 -15.97 -1.95
C GLY A 242 -18.23 -14.94 -2.05
N TRP A 243 -17.97 -14.42 -3.25
CA TRP A 243 -16.97 -13.37 -3.48
C TRP A 243 -17.51 -11.96 -3.24
N ASP A 244 -18.79 -11.78 -2.95
CA ASP A 244 -19.43 -10.47 -2.76
C ASP A 244 -18.85 -9.64 -1.61
N SER A 245 -18.12 -10.27 -0.68
CA SER A 245 -17.46 -9.63 0.44
C SER A 245 -15.92 -9.56 0.29
N LEU A 246 -15.38 -9.91 -0.87
CA LEU A 246 -13.95 -9.93 -1.13
C LEU A 246 -13.55 -8.72 -1.98
N GLN A 247 -12.50 -8.03 -1.56
CA GLN A 247 -11.96 -6.89 -2.31
C GLN A 247 -10.97 -7.33 -3.39
N VAL A 248 -10.33 -8.50 -3.22
CA VAL A 248 -9.40 -9.06 -4.19
C VAL A 248 -9.68 -10.54 -4.42
N VAL A 249 -9.84 -10.91 -5.69
CA VAL A 249 -9.95 -12.29 -6.16
C VAL A 249 -8.87 -12.52 -7.21
N HIS A 250 -7.97 -13.45 -6.94
CA HIS A 250 -6.95 -13.87 -7.89
C HIS A 250 -7.11 -15.36 -8.20
N VAL A 251 -7.12 -15.72 -9.48
CA VAL A 251 -7.27 -17.10 -9.94
C VAL A 251 -6.19 -17.43 -10.95
N VAL A 252 -5.36 -18.43 -10.64
CA VAL A 252 -4.34 -18.98 -11.54
C VAL A 252 -4.87 -20.29 -12.11
N SER A 253 -5.31 -20.27 -13.37
CA SER A 253 -5.96 -21.43 -13.98
C SER A 253 -5.87 -21.41 -15.50
N HIS A 254 -6.27 -22.52 -16.12
CA HIS A 254 -6.48 -22.58 -17.56
C HIS A 254 -7.74 -21.83 -17.95
N GLY A 255 -7.67 -21.10 -19.06
CA GLY A 255 -8.80 -20.41 -19.65
C GLY A 255 -8.94 -20.72 -21.13
N PHE A 256 -10.17 -20.62 -21.62
CA PHE A 256 -10.52 -21.00 -22.98
C PHE A 256 -11.46 -19.98 -23.59
N ARG A 257 -11.31 -19.76 -24.89
CA ARG A 257 -12.23 -18.98 -25.70
C ARG A 257 -12.55 -19.68 -26.99
N ILE A 258 -13.78 -19.52 -27.43
CA ILE A 258 -14.22 -19.92 -28.77
C ILE A 258 -15.06 -18.80 -29.37
N CYS A 259 -14.87 -18.51 -30.66
CA CYS A 259 -15.56 -17.41 -31.35
C CYS A 259 -16.19 -17.91 -32.65
N GLN A 260 -17.50 -17.69 -32.83
CA GLN A 260 -18.21 -18.00 -34.07
C GLN A 260 -19.17 -16.89 -34.49
N GLU A 261 -19.06 -16.46 -35.76
CA GLU A 261 -19.96 -15.58 -36.55
C GLU A 261 -20.35 -14.20 -35.98
N SER A 262 -20.23 -13.97 -34.67
CA SER A 262 -20.30 -12.69 -33.94
C SER A 262 -20.27 -12.86 -32.42
N ALA A 263 -20.36 -14.10 -31.91
CA ALA A 263 -20.38 -14.38 -30.48
C ALA A 263 -19.12 -15.14 -30.07
N CYS A 264 -18.49 -14.70 -29.00
CA CYS A 264 -17.42 -15.44 -28.35
C CYS A 264 -17.86 -15.87 -26.96
N ARG A 265 -17.36 -17.03 -26.53
CA ARG A 265 -17.58 -17.57 -25.19
C ARG A 265 -16.23 -17.76 -24.53
N ALA A 266 -16.05 -17.17 -23.36
CA ALA A 266 -14.92 -17.44 -22.50
C ALA A 266 -15.32 -18.36 -21.32
N SER A 267 -14.39 -19.20 -20.89
CA SER A 267 -14.53 -20.01 -19.69
C SER A 267 -13.21 -20.11 -18.93
N ILE A 268 -13.31 -20.37 -17.63
CA ILE A 268 -12.17 -20.66 -16.76
C ILE A 268 -12.33 -22.07 -16.17
N ALA A 269 -11.24 -22.82 -16.09
CA ALA A 269 -11.26 -24.13 -15.45
C ALA A 269 -11.27 -23.99 -13.92
N ALA A 270 -12.18 -24.70 -13.25
CA ALA A 270 -12.27 -24.73 -11.80
C ALA A 270 -11.45 -25.86 -11.15
N GLY A 271 -11.02 -26.84 -11.94
CA GLY A 271 -10.29 -28.02 -11.49
C GLY A 271 -10.58 -29.24 -12.38
N THR A 272 -10.07 -30.40 -11.98
CA THR A 272 -10.42 -31.69 -12.59
C THR A 272 -11.74 -32.20 -12.01
N LEU A 273 -12.44 -33.08 -12.73
CA LEU A 273 -13.68 -33.67 -12.22
C LEU A 273 -13.41 -34.53 -10.97
N THR A 274 -12.29 -35.25 -10.96
CA THR A 274 -11.78 -35.99 -9.79
C THR A 274 -11.51 -35.07 -8.60
N SER A 275 -10.94 -33.88 -8.81
CA SER A 275 -10.75 -32.91 -7.74
C SER A 275 -12.06 -32.26 -7.28
N THR A 276 -13.15 -32.37 -8.03
CA THR A 276 -14.41 -31.69 -7.68
C THR A 276 -15.33 -32.58 -6.82
N VAL A 277 -15.12 -33.90 -6.82
CA VAL A 277 -15.96 -34.88 -6.09
C VAL A 277 -15.07 -35.78 -5.20
N PRO A 278 -14.77 -35.36 -3.96
CA PRO A 278 -13.68 -35.94 -3.15
C PRO A 278 -13.93 -37.37 -2.63
N ASP A 279 -15.19 -37.79 -2.48
CA ASP A 279 -15.53 -38.88 -1.55
C ASP A 279 -15.74 -40.27 -2.18
N GLN A 280 -15.60 -40.44 -3.50
CA GLN A 280 -15.89 -41.74 -4.14
C GLN A 280 -14.87 -42.19 -5.20
N PRO A 281 -13.68 -42.68 -4.80
CA PRO A 281 -12.78 -43.38 -5.71
C PRO A 281 -13.49 -44.61 -6.30
N GLY A 282 -13.68 -44.62 -7.63
CA GLY A 282 -14.34 -45.70 -8.37
C GLY A 282 -15.82 -45.45 -8.71
N VAL A 283 -16.38 -44.29 -8.37
CA VAL A 283 -17.66 -43.87 -8.96
C VAL A 283 -17.46 -43.45 -10.40
N GLU A 284 -18.27 -44.03 -11.30
CA GLU A 284 -18.37 -43.59 -12.67
C GLU A 284 -18.61 -42.09 -12.71
N VAL A 285 -17.78 -41.36 -13.48
CA VAL A 285 -17.86 -39.92 -13.79
C VAL A 285 -19.30 -39.39 -13.86
N LYS A 286 -20.22 -40.24 -14.36
CA LYS A 286 -21.66 -40.02 -14.40
C LYS A 286 -22.29 -39.54 -13.08
N ALA A 287 -22.06 -40.21 -11.94
CA ALA A 287 -22.72 -39.81 -10.69
C ALA A 287 -22.10 -38.53 -10.12
N ALA A 288 -20.78 -38.37 -10.25
CA ALA A 288 -20.08 -37.15 -9.87
C ALA A 288 -20.61 -35.90 -10.61
N VAL A 289 -20.90 -36.02 -11.92
CA VAL A 289 -21.46 -34.93 -12.73
C VAL A 289 -22.89 -34.56 -12.30
N LEU A 290 -23.72 -35.55 -11.93
CA LEU A 290 -25.10 -35.33 -11.51
C LEU A 290 -25.22 -34.71 -10.10
N ASP A 291 -24.14 -34.70 -9.32
CA ASP A 291 -24.08 -34.07 -8.00
C ASP A 291 -23.60 -32.61 -8.05
N LEU A 292 -23.44 -32.03 -9.24
CA LEU A 292 -23.04 -30.63 -9.44
C LEU A 292 -24.26 -29.75 -9.79
N PRO A 293 -25.05 -29.26 -8.82
CA PRO A 293 -26.31 -28.56 -9.07
C PRO A 293 -26.13 -27.14 -9.62
N ASP A 294 -24.90 -26.64 -9.66
CA ASP A 294 -24.66 -25.26 -10.04
C ASP A 294 -24.99 -24.99 -11.51
N ARG A 295 -25.57 -23.82 -11.74
CA ARG A 295 -25.91 -23.35 -13.08
C ARG A 295 -24.64 -22.85 -13.77
N GLY A 296 -24.61 -22.93 -15.09
CA GLY A 296 -23.49 -22.36 -15.85
C GLY A 296 -22.22 -23.22 -15.89
N LEU A 297 -22.25 -24.45 -15.38
CA LEU A 297 -21.16 -25.41 -15.52
C LEU A 297 -21.17 -26.09 -16.90
N GLU A 298 -19.99 -26.30 -17.46
CA GLU A 298 -19.76 -27.13 -18.65
C GLU A 298 -18.61 -28.11 -18.38
N LEU A 299 -18.56 -29.21 -19.15
CA LEU A 299 -17.51 -30.23 -19.02
C LEU A 299 -16.49 -30.05 -20.14
N GLY A 300 -15.21 -30.24 -19.82
CA GLY A 300 -14.14 -30.28 -20.80
C GLY A 300 -13.39 -31.60 -20.76
N GLU A 301 -13.02 -32.12 -21.92
CA GLU A 301 -12.05 -33.20 -22.08
C GLU A 301 -10.77 -32.63 -22.66
N VAL A 302 -9.67 -32.86 -21.95
CA VAL A 302 -8.37 -32.27 -22.23
C VAL A 302 -7.38 -33.37 -22.52
N GLU A 303 -6.63 -33.18 -23.60
CA GLU A 303 -5.42 -33.95 -23.87
C GLU A 303 -4.42 -33.68 -22.74
N ASN A 304 -4.06 -34.68 -21.93
CA ASN A 304 -3.06 -34.49 -20.89
C ASN A 304 -1.66 -34.62 -21.50
N PRO A 305 -0.77 -33.63 -21.34
CA PRO A 305 0.61 -33.77 -21.79
C PRO A 305 1.33 -34.79 -20.88
N CYS A 306 1.40 -36.03 -21.37
CA CYS A 306 1.98 -37.14 -20.64
C CYS A 306 3.46 -36.93 -20.34
N PRO A 307 3.91 -37.28 -19.14
CA PRO A 307 5.32 -37.57 -18.92
C PRO A 307 5.79 -38.60 -19.97
N PRO A 308 7.00 -38.45 -20.57
CA PRO A 308 7.48 -39.35 -21.62
C PRO A 308 7.46 -40.83 -21.21
N ASP A 309 7.65 -41.13 -19.93
CA ASP A 309 7.62 -42.46 -19.34
C ASP A 309 6.21 -43.04 -19.17
N GLU A 310 5.18 -42.19 -19.07
CA GLU A 310 3.78 -42.61 -19.11
C GLU A 310 3.25 -42.73 -20.54
N GLU A 311 3.74 -41.87 -21.45
CA GLU A 311 3.47 -41.96 -22.89
C GLU A 311 3.98 -43.29 -23.45
N GLU A 312 5.24 -43.66 -23.15
CA GLU A 312 5.82 -44.94 -23.59
C GLU A 312 5.08 -46.16 -23.01
N ALA A 313 4.46 -46.01 -21.83
CA ALA A 313 3.65 -47.03 -21.21
C ALA A 313 2.18 -47.07 -21.71
N GLY A 314 1.79 -46.15 -22.60
CA GLY A 314 0.40 -46.01 -23.06
C GLY A 314 -0.58 -45.64 -21.93
N ARG A 315 -0.09 -44.97 -20.88
CA ARG A 315 -0.85 -44.61 -19.67
C ARG A 315 -1.34 -43.17 -19.67
N CYS A 316 -1.30 -42.50 -20.82
CA CYS A 316 -1.85 -41.17 -20.97
C CYS A 316 -3.30 -41.10 -20.51
N THR A 317 -3.53 -40.44 -19.39
CA THR A 317 -4.86 -40.24 -18.83
C THR A 317 -5.43 -38.95 -19.38
N ARG A 318 -6.54 -39.06 -20.13
CA ARG A 318 -7.36 -37.89 -20.47
C ARG A 318 -7.88 -37.27 -19.18
N ILE A 319 -7.82 -35.94 -19.09
CA ILE A 319 -8.32 -35.24 -17.92
C ILE A 319 -9.67 -34.64 -18.27
N LYS A 320 -10.66 -34.90 -17.42
CA LYS A 320 -11.93 -34.19 -17.44
C LYS A 320 -11.84 -32.99 -16.52
N ILE A 321 -12.17 -31.82 -17.03
CA ILE A 321 -12.18 -30.56 -16.28
C ILE A 321 -13.60 -30.02 -16.17
N VAL A 322 -13.83 -29.24 -15.11
CA VAL A 322 -15.06 -28.46 -14.95
C VAL A 322 -14.78 -27.03 -15.35
N LEU A 323 -15.62 -26.49 -16.24
CA LEU A 323 -15.50 -25.14 -16.77
C LEU A 323 -16.61 -24.25 -16.20
N LEU A 324 -16.22 -23.06 -15.75
CA LEU A 324 -17.13 -22.00 -15.33
C LEU A 324 -17.32 -21.02 -16.47
N THR A 325 -18.56 -20.89 -16.93
CA THR A 325 -18.95 -19.95 -18.00
C THR A 325 -19.46 -18.63 -17.42
N ALA A 326 -19.70 -17.63 -18.27
CA ALA A 326 -20.35 -16.38 -17.86
C ALA A 326 -21.69 -16.60 -17.13
N ASP A 327 -22.46 -17.63 -17.51
CA ASP A 327 -23.73 -17.97 -16.86
C ASP A 327 -23.57 -18.45 -15.41
N PHE A 328 -22.43 -19.06 -15.06
CA PHE A 328 -22.13 -19.42 -13.67
C PHE A 328 -22.02 -18.15 -12.84
N PHE A 329 -21.21 -17.20 -13.29
CA PHE A 329 -21.00 -15.94 -12.58
C PHE A 329 -22.25 -15.07 -12.55
N ARG A 330 -23.08 -15.03 -13.61
CA ARG A 330 -24.38 -14.34 -13.58
C ARG A 330 -25.36 -14.96 -12.58
N ALA A 331 -25.31 -16.28 -12.41
CA ALA A 331 -26.16 -16.99 -11.46
C ALA A 331 -25.73 -16.72 -10.00
N GLN A 332 -24.43 -16.66 -9.72
CA GLN A 332 -23.88 -16.40 -8.38
C GLN A 332 -23.90 -14.91 -8.03
N TYR A 333 -23.48 -14.04 -8.95
CA TYR A 333 -23.24 -12.61 -8.76
C TYR A 333 -24.16 -11.80 -9.68
N ARG A 334 -25.42 -11.63 -9.27
CA ARG A 334 -26.42 -10.93 -10.08
C ARG A 334 -26.04 -9.46 -10.26
N GLY A 335 -25.57 -9.12 -11.45
CA GLY A 335 -25.06 -7.78 -11.79
C GLY A 335 -23.56 -7.62 -11.66
N GLY A 336 -22.82 -8.71 -11.41
CA GLY A 336 -21.39 -8.72 -11.13
C GLY A 336 -21.06 -8.41 -9.67
N LEU A 337 -19.78 -8.46 -9.37
CA LEU A 337 -19.23 -8.12 -8.05
C LEU A 337 -19.25 -6.62 -7.83
N ARG A 338 -19.20 -6.24 -6.55
CA ARG A 338 -19.14 -4.85 -6.10
C ARG A 338 -17.75 -4.53 -5.60
N ASP A 339 -17.19 -3.46 -6.14
CA ASP A 339 -15.94 -2.87 -5.68
C ASP A 339 -14.83 -3.90 -5.42
N ALA A 340 -14.66 -4.84 -6.35
CA ALA A 340 -13.64 -5.88 -6.28
C ALA A 340 -12.61 -5.73 -7.40
N LEU A 341 -11.37 -6.12 -7.13
CA LEU A 341 -10.38 -6.40 -8.16
C LEU A 341 -10.37 -7.91 -8.41
N VAL A 342 -10.75 -8.32 -9.62
CA VAL A 342 -10.66 -9.71 -10.05
C VAL A 342 -9.60 -9.86 -11.11
N PHE A 343 -8.64 -10.75 -10.89
CA PHE A 343 -7.66 -11.12 -11.89
C PHE A 343 -7.70 -12.62 -12.14
N PHE A 344 -8.16 -13.00 -13.33
CA PHE A 344 -8.04 -14.35 -13.84
C PHE A 344 -6.75 -14.45 -14.65
N ASN A 345 -5.70 -14.97 -14.02
CA ASN A 345 -4.43 -15.26 -14.67
C ASN A 345 -4.52 -16.57 -15.45
N GLY A 346 -5.28 -16.55 -16.54
CA GLY A 346 -5.50 -17.68 -17.43
C GLY A 346 -5.63 -17.25 -18.89
N CYS A 347 -5.28 -18.16 -19.80
CA CYS A 347 -5.30 -17.91 -21.24
C CYS A 347 -6.70 -17.55 -21.75
N ASN A 348 -6.80 -16.62 -22.70
CA ASN A 348 -8.05 -16.32 -23.44
C ASN A 348 -9.31 -15.99 -22.59
N VAL A 349 -9.19 -15.63 -21.32
CA VAL A 349 -10.34 -15.33 -20.45
C VAL A 349 -10.96 -13.95 -20.70
N PHE A 350 -10.30 -13.09 -21.49
CA PHE A 350 -10.78 -11.73 -21.77
C PHE A 350 -10.29 -11.20 -23.11
N GLY A 351 -11.17 -10.91 -24.08
CA GLY A 351 -10.76 -10.30 -25.36
C GLY A 351 -11.71 -9.24 -25.91
N SER A 352 -11.28 -8.56 -26.98
CA SER A 352 -12.04 -7.47 -27.64
C SER A 352 -13.45 -7.86 -28.08
N ASP A 353 -13.62 -9.12 -28.47
CA ASP A 353 -14.88 -9.67 -28.99
C ASP A 353 -15.53 -10.66 -28.01
N ALA A 354 -14.92 -10.86 -26.84
CA ALA A 354 -15.27 -11.88 -25.85
C ALA A 354 -15.14 -11.31 -24.42
N THR A 355 -16.04 -10.38 -24.10
CA THR A 355 -16.11 -9.77 -22.77
C THR A 355 -17.13 -10.45 -21.87
N ASP A 356 -17.83 -11.48 -22.34
CA ASP A 356 -18.98 -12.06 -21.64
C ASP A 356 -18.67 -12.57 -20.22
N LEU A 357 -17.56 -13.29 -20.06
CA LEU A 357 -17.06 -13.76 -18.77
C LEU A 357 -16.62 -12.58 -17.88
N ALA A 358 -15.80 -11.69 -18.43
CA ALA A 358 -15.31 -10.49 -17.74
C ALA A 358 -16.47 -9.60 -17.27
N ASP A 359 -17.49 -9.39 -18.11
CA ASP A 359 -18.66 -8.56 -17.82
C ASP A 359 -19.57 -9.20 -16.77
N ALA A 360 -19.74 -10.53 -16.81
CA ALA A 360 -20.51 -11.26 -15.81
C ALA A 360 -19.92 -11.13 -14.39
N ILE A 361 -18.60 -11.00 -14.28
CA ILE A 361 -17.90 -10.87 -13.00
C ILE A 361 -17.75 -9.40 -12.60
N ARG A 362 -17.32 -8.54 -13.53
CA ARG A 362 -16.99 -7.15 -13.27
C ARG A 362 -18.19 -6.31 -12.85
N GLY A 363 -19.35 -6.56 -13.46
CA GLY A 363 -20.49 -5.67 -13.28
C GLY A 363 -20.15 -4.22 -13.64
N THR A 364 -20.69 -3.28 -12.86
CA THR A 364 -20.47 -1.83 -13.09
C THR A 364 -19.37 -1.22 -12.23
N THR A 365 -19.05 -1.84 -11.10
CA THR A 365 -18.25 -1.25 -10.01
C THR A 365 -16.94 -1.97 -9.75
N SER A 366 -16.72 -3.17 -10.29
CA SER A 366 -15.46 -3.90 -10.10
C SER A 366 -14.49 -3.67 -11.27
N VAL A 367 -13.26 -4.12 -11.09
CA VAL A 367 -12.24 -4.22 -12.14
C VAL A 367 -12.01 -5.69 -12.46
N PHE A 368 -11.82 -6.00 -13.75
CA PHE A 368 -11.45 -7.34 -14.20
C PHE A 368 -10.19 -7.30 -15.04
N LEU A 369 -9.24 -8.18 -14.74
CA LEU A 369 -8.03 -8.42 -15.52
C LEU A 369 -7.99 -9.85 -16.04
N GLY A 370 -7.46 -10.03 -17.25
CA GLY A 370 -7.27 -11.34 -17.85
C GLY A 370 -6.64 -11.27 -19.24
N TRP A 371 -6.17 -12.40 -19.74
CA TRP A 371 -5.44 -12.47 -21.02
C TRP A 371 -6.38 -12.71 -22.21
N ASP A 372 -6.06 -12.09 -23.35
CA ASP A 372 -6.83 -12.27 -24.60
C ASP A 372 -6.30 -13.33 -25.54
N GLY A 373 -5.22 -14.00 -25.15
CA GLY A 373 -4.50 -14.99 -25.94
C GLY A 373 -3.88 -16.05 -25.04
N ALA A 374 -3.15 -16.98 -25.66
CA ALA A 374 -2.29 -17.91 -24.93
C ALA A 374 -1.04 -17.19 -24.45
N VAL A 375 -0.77 -17.25 -23.14
CA VAL A 375 0.38 -16.61 -22.49
C VAL A 375 1.28 -17.69 -21.89
N ASP A 376 2.61 -17.48 -21.89
CA ASP A 376 3.53 -18.36 -21.16
C ASP A 376 3.31 -18.17 -19.66
N THR A 377 3.32 -19.26 -18.90
CA THR A 377 3.04 -19.21 -17.46
C THR A 377 4.04 -18.35 -16.70
N ASN A 378 5.31 -18.29 -17.10
CA ASN A 378 6.30 -17.44 -16.40
C ASN A 378 6.04 -15.95 -16.66
N ASP A 379 5.68 -15.60 -17.89
CA ASP A 379 5.35 -14.22 -18.24
C ASP A 379 4.08 -13.76 -17.52
N ALA A 380 3.09 -14.64 -17.44
CA ALA A 380 1.87 -14.44 -16.66
C ALA A 380 2.16 -14.28 -15.16
N HIS A 381 3.09 -15.07 -14.63
CA HIS A 381 3.53 -15.01 -13.24
C HIS A 381 4.22 -13.67 -12.92
N ASP A 382 5.21 -13.29 -13.72
CA ASP A 382 5.97 -12.06 -13.52
C ASP A 382 5.06 -10.82 -13.62
N ALA A 383 4.15 -10.81 -14.61
CA ALA A 383 3.18 -9.73 -14.75
C ALA A 383 2.25 -9.60 -13.54
N ALA A 384 1.80 -10.73 -12.98
CA ALA A 384 0.96 -10.72 -11.79
C ALA A 384 1.70 -10.21 -10.56
N LEU A 385 2.95 -10.66 -10.34
CA LEU A 385 3.74 -10.19 -9.21
C LEU A 385 4.00 -8.68 -9.29
N VAL A 386 4.41 -8.15 -10.44
CA VAL A 386 4.63 -6.70 -10.58
C VAL A 386 3.33 -5.91 -10.42
N LEU A 387 2.22 -6.41 -10.95
CA LEU A 387 0.92 -5.77 -10.75
C LEU A 387 0.60 -5.62 -9.26
N TYR A 388 0.75 -6.71 -8.50
CA TYR A 388 0.47 -6.70 -7.07
C TYR A 388 1.51 -5.90 -6.27
N GLU A 389 2.78 -5.85 -6.67
CA GLU A 389 3.77 -4.96 -6.06
C GLU A 389 3.39 -3.48 -6.20
N ASP A 390 2.87 -3.09 -7.37
CA ASP A 390 2.42 -1.72 -7.61
C ASP A 390 1.10 -1.40 -6.89
N LEU A 391 0.15 -2.34 -6.88
CA LEU A 391 -1.12 -2.19 -6.15
C LEU A 391 -0.92 -2.15 -4.62
N ALA A 392 -0.21 -3.13 -4.08
CA ALA A 392 -0.08 -3.33 -2.64
C ALA A 392 1.13 -2.61 -2.05
N GLY A 393 2.27 -2.65 -2.71
CA GLY A 393 3.49 -1.97 -2.24
C GLY A 393 3.39 -0.46 -2.42
N ARG A 394 3.03 0.00 -3.62
CA ARG A 394 2.99 1.44 -3.94
C ARG A 394 1.62 2.09 -3.76
N GLY A 395 0.58 1.28 -3.51
CA GLY A 395 -0.77 1.79 -3.27
C GLY A 395 -1.44 2.35 -4.53
N TYR A 396 -0.92 2.08 -5.73
CA TYR A 396 -1.47 2.64 -6.96
C TYR A 396 -2.91 2.17 -7.22
N PRO A 397 -3.72 3.01 -7.91
CA PRO A 397 -5.00 2.57 -8.43
C PRO A 397 -4.81 1.51 -9.51
N ALA A 398 -5.77 0.61 -9.67
CA ALA A 398 -5.64 -0.55 -10.55
C ALA A 398 -5.36 -0.20 -12.01
N ASP A 399 -5.84 0.94 -12.49
CA ASP A 399 -5.57 1.38 -13.86
C ASP A 399 -4.17 1.95 -14.02
N GLU A 400 -3.63 2.66 -13.03
CA GLU A 400 -2.21 3.08 -13.02
C GLU A 400 -1.28 1.88 -12.91
N ALA A 401 -1.54 0.97 -11.96
CA ALA A 401 -0.74 -0.25 -11.81
C ALA A 401 -0.72 -1.07 -13.11
N PHE A 402 -1.87 -1.20 -13.78
CA PHE A 402 -1.96 -1.83 -15.10
C PHE A 402 -1.17 -1.08 -16.18
N MET A 403 -1.28 0.25 -16.26
CA MET A 403 -0.52 1.04 -17.25
C MET A 403 0.99 0.93 -17.07
N ARG A 404 1.47 0.72 -15.84
CA ARG A 404 2.90 0.56 -15.54
C ARG A 404 3.44 -0.81 -15.93
N LEU A 405 2.58 -1.81 -16.10
CA LEU A 405 2.99 -3.09 -16.67
C LEU A 405 3.46 -2.96 -18.12
N ASP A 406 3.01 -1.94 -18.89
CA ASP A 406 3.46 -1.77 -20.28
C ASP A 406 4.99 -1.60 -20.40
N ASP A 407 5.65 -1.13 -19.35
CA ASP A 407 7.12 -1.05 -19.29
C ASP A 407 7.80 -2.43 -19.25
N LEU A 408 7.08 -3.47 -18.83
CA LEU A 408 7.53 -4.87 -18.88
C LEU A 408 7.25 -5.53 -20.23
N GLY A 409 6.50 -4.87 -21.12
CA GLY A 409 6.08 -5.45 -22.38
C GLY A 409 5.01 -6.53 -22.19
N THR A 410 3.85 -6.14 -21.67
CA THR A 410 2.61 -6.96 -21.51
C THR A 410 2.15 -7.75 -22.75
N SER A 411 2.79 -7.52 -23.90
CA SER A 411 2.70 -8.35 -25.09
C SER A 411 3.81 -9.41 -25.08
N VAL A 412 3.66 -10.44 -24.25
CA VAL A 412 4.51 -11.63 -24.32
C VAL A 412 3.79 -12.72 -25.10
N THR A 413 4.50 -13.39 -25.99
CA THR A 413 3.99 -14.44 -26.92
C THR A 413 2.78 -14.08 -27.80
N GLY A 414 2.40 -12.80 -27.88
CA GLY A 414 1.28 -12.32 -28.72
C GLY A 414 -0.07 -12.24 -28.00
N ALA A 415 -0.15 -12.69 -26.74
CA ALA A 415 -1.26 -12.37 -25.85
C ALA A 415 -1.05 -10.97 -25.24
N GLN A 416 -2.15 -10.30 -24.93
CA GLN A 416 -2.17 -9.03 -24.22
C GLN A 416 -3.01 -9.18 -22.95
N LEU A 417 -2.46 -8.71 -21.83
CA LEU A 417 -3.26 -8.53 -20.63
C LEU A 417 -4.28 -7.43 -20.91
N ARG A 418 -5.55 -7.71 -20.63
CA ARG A 418 -6.67 -6.79 -20.84
C ARG A 418 -7.17 -6.28 -19.50
N PHE A 419 -7.64 -5.04 -19.50
CA PHE A 419 -8.11 -4.32 -18.31
C PHE A 419 -9.54 -3.82 -18.51
N GLY A 420 -10.47 -4.41 -17.76
CA GLY A 420 -11.88 -4.07 -17.74
C GLY A 420 -12.11 -3.03 -16.66
N LYS A 421 -12.14 -1.74 -17.05
CA LYS A 421 -12.38 -0.61 -16.14
C LYS A 421 -13.77 -0.68 -15.50
N ARG A 422 -13.94 -0.04 -14.34
CA ARG A 422 -15.25 0.23 -13.73
C ARG A 422 -16.10 1.07 -14.69
N ALA A 423 -17.32 0.63 -14.99
CA ALA A 423 -18.24 1.41 -15.82
C ALA A 423 -18.73 2.67 -15.07
N ALA A 424 -18.85 2.58 -13.75
CA ALA A 424 -19.16 3.72 -12.87
C ALA A 424 -18.01 4.75 -12.80
N GLY A 425 -16.83 4.42 -13.35
CA GLY A 425 -15.61 5.18 -13.15
C GLY A 425 -15.06 5.03 -11.74
N GLY A 426 -14.12 5.91 -11.42
CA GLY A 426 -13.55 6.07 -10.09
C GLY A 426 -12.37 5.17 -9.75
N ASP A 427 -11.79 5.42 -8.57
CA ASP A 427 -10.57 4.77 -8.09
C ASP A 427 -10.87 3.35 -7.60
N LEU A 428 -10.04 2.37 -7.96
CA LEU A 428 -9.99 1.08 -7.27
C LEU A 428 -8.56 0.82 -6.82
N ARG A 429 -8.30 1.04 -5.53
CA ARG A 429 -7.07 0.59 -4.86
C ARG A 429 -7.43 -0.55 -3.94
N ILE A 430 -6.47 -1.44 -3.68
CA ILE A 430 -6.70 -2.58 -2.79
C ILE A 430 -6.42 -2.23 -1.31
N ARG A 431 -5.70 -1.13 -1.04
CA ARG A 431 -5.35 -0.69 0.33
C ARG A 431 -5.57 0.79 0.54
N ASP A 432 -5.58 1.19 1.81
CA ASP A 432 -5.47 2.60 2.17
C ASP A 432 -4.04 3.09 1.91
N ILE A 433 -3.93 4.34 1.48
CA ILE A 433 -2.69 4.98 1.05
C ILE A 433 -2.24 6.10 1.99
N VAL A 434 -3.05 6.43 2.99
CA VAL A 434 -2.74 7.43 4.00
C VAL A 434 -2.10 6.73 5.19
N THR A 435 -1.01 7.29 5.68
CA THR A 435 -0.36 6.84 6.91
C THR A 435 -0.01 8.05 7.77
N LEU A 436 -0.48 8.06 9.02
CA LEU A 436 -0.04 9.02 10.03
C LEU A 436 1.38 8.69 10.47
N LEU A 437 2.26 9.70 10.48
CA LEU A 437 3.64 9.58 10.95
C LEU A 437 3.89 10.50 12.15
N GLU A 438 4.78 10.08 13.04
CA GLU A 438 5.31 10.92 14.11
C GLU A 438 6.17 12.04 13.50
N PRO A 439 5.88 13.33 13.76
CA PRO A 439 6.56 14.44 13.10
C PRO A 439 8.08 14.48 13.28
N GLU A 440 8.59 14.07 14.44
CA GLU A 440 10.02 14.10 14.76
C GLU A 440 10.80 12.95 14.11
N THR A 441 10.26 11.74 14.16
CA THR A 441 10.99 10.52 13.77
C THR A 441 10.65 10.04 12.36
N GLY A 442 9.50 10.47 11.82
CA GLY A 442 8.93 9.98 10.56
C GLY A 442 8.50 8.51 10.60
N GLN A 443 8.41 7.89 11.78
CA GLN A 443 7.88 6.54 11.94
C GLN A 443 6.34 6.55 11.97
N PRO A 444 5.66 5.43 11.67
CA PRO A 444 4.21 5.34 11.83
C PRO A 444 3.75 5.73 13.23
N LEU A 445 2.69 6.54 13.31
CA LEU A 445 2.16 7.06 14.56
C LEU A 445 1.48 5.95 15.37
N ALA A 446 1.98 5.69 16.59
CA ALA A 446 1.47 4.68 17.50
C ALA A 446 0.84 5.31 18.75
N ALA A 447 0.06 4.53 19.50
CA ALA A 447 -0.63 4.97 20.72
C ALA A 447 0.30 5.61 21.77
N GLU A 448 1.55 5.15 21.82
CA GLU A 448 2.60 5.64 22.72
C GLU A 448 3.45 6.78 22.16
N SER A 449 3.28 7.13 20.87
CA SER A 449 4.00 8.23 20.23
C SER A 449 3.72 9.54 20.95
N GLN A 450 4.73 10.42 20.94
CA GLN A 450 4.63 11.73 21.57
C GLN A 450 4.70 12.80 20.50
N ILE A 451 3.67 13.63 20.43
CA ILE A 451 3.62 14.76 19.52
C ILE A 451 3.88 16.00 20.36
N PRO A 452 5.05 16.66 20.21
CA PRO A 452 5.28 17.93 20.88
C PRO A 452 4.30 18.96 20.34
N ILE A 453 3.63 19.70 21.21
CA ILE A 453 2.80 20.83 20.76
C ILE A 453 3.68 21.94 20.18
N ASP A 454 3.13 22.69 19.23
CA ASP A 454 3.66 23.99 18.80
C ASP A 454 3.01 25.09 19.65
N GLY A 455 3.79 25.63 20.60
CA GLY A 455 3.35 26.67 21.53
C GLY A 455 3.87 26.46 22.96
N GLN A 456 3.28 27.16 23.93
CA GLN A 456 3.73 27.19 25.32
C GLN A 456 2.61 26.82 26.28
N PRO A 457 2.71 25.66 26.94
CA PRO A 457 1.69 25.24 27.89
C PRO A 457 1.41 26.30 28.98
N ARG A 458 0.14 26.64 29.17
CA ARG A 458 -0.38 27.54 30.22
C ARG A 458 0.02 29.01 30.06
N ASP A 459 0.24 29.48 28.83
CA ASP A 459 0.56 30.89 28.57
C ASP A 459 -0.67 31.77 28.25
N GLY A 460 -1.84 31.15 28.07
CA GLY A 460 -3.12 31.78 27.76
C GLY A 460 -3.39 31.96 26.26
N GLU A 461 -2.48 31.53 25.38
CA GLU A 461 -2.64 31.53 23.93
C GLU A 461 -2.99 30.12 23.41
N GLU A 462 -3.56 30.03 22.21
CA GLU A 462 -3.92 28.73 21.62
C GLU A 462 -2.68 28.01 21.07
N ASP A 463 -2.54 26.73 21.40
CA ASP A 463 -1.45 25.88 20.90
C ASP A 463 -1.85 25.12 19.61
N GLY A 464 -0.84 24.63 18.89
CA GLY A 464 -0.99 23.75 17.73
C GLY A 464 -0.44 22.35 17.97
N ALA A 465 -0.94 21.37 17.20
CA ALA A 465 -0.33 20.05 17.11
C ALA A 465 0.29 19.87 15.71
N PRO A 466 1.62 19.71 15.58
CA PRO A 466 2.23 19.40 14.31
C PRO A 466 1.80 18.00 13.86
N TYR A 467 1.68 17.81 12.55
CA TYR A 467 1.43 16.51 11.95
C TYR A 467 2.38 16.26 10.79
N LEU A 468 2.57 14.97 10.51
CA LEU A 468 3.23 14.47 9.31
C LEU A 468 2.39 13.33 8.76
N VAL A 469 1.99 13.43 7.49
CA VAL A 469 1.20 12.42 6.80
C VAL A 469 1.96 11.95 5.57
N GLN A 470 2.00 10.64 5.38
CA GLN A 470 2.45 10.02 4.14
C GLN A 470 1.24 9.61 3.29
N VAL A 471 1.26 9.96 2.01
CA VAL A 471 0.24 9.58 1.02
C VAL A 471 0.91 8.84 -0.15
N ASP A 472 0.62 7.55 -0.28
CA ASP A 472 1.24 6.67 -1.27
C ASP A 472 0.48 6.65 -2.62
N GLY A 473 1.20 6.45 -3.72
CA GLY A 473 0.61 6.05 -5.00
C GLY A 473 -0.31 7.11 -5.61
N VAL A 474 -0.06 8.40 -5.34
CA VAL A 474 -0.78 9.52 -5.97
C VAL A 474 0.14 10.13 -7.03
N PRO A 475 -0.09 9.86 -8.33
CA PRO A 475 0.74 10.43 -9.39
C PRO A 475 0.74 11.96 -9.35
N GLU A 476 1.84 12.58 -9.77
CA GLU A 476 2.00 14.06 -9.78
C GLU A 476 0.86 14.81 -10.46
N ARG A 477 0.33 14.26 -11.55
CA ARG A 477 -0.81 14.84 -12.29
C ARG A 477 -2.13 14.88 -11.50
N ASP A 478 -2.21 14.09 -10.43
CA ASP A 478 -3.41 13.87 -9.62
C ASP A 478 -3.27 14.48 -8.21
N ALA A 479 -2.05 14.81 -7.77
CA ALA A 479 -1.75 15.29 -6.41
C ALA A 479 -2.39 16.64 -6.06
N GLU A 480 -2.59 17.54 -7.03
CA GLU A 480 -3.30 18.81 -6.81
C GLU A 480 -4.81 18.63 -6.56
N ARG A 481 -5.36 17.49 -6.97
CA ARG A 481 -6.78 17.17 -6.84
C ARG A 481 -7.06 16.21 -5.69
N ALA A 482 -6.03 15.59 -5.14
CA ALA A 482 -6.12 14.76 -3.95
C ALA A 482 -6.03 15.70 -2.74
N ILE A 483 -7.07 15.75 -1.92
CA ILE A 483 -7.15 16.70 -0.80
C ILE A 483 -6.92 15.95 0.50
N LEU A 484 -5.88 16.32 1.24
CA LEU A 484 -5.57 15.81 2.56
C LEU A 484 -6.30 16.64 3.61
N HIS A 485 -6.92 15.93 4.54
CA HIS A 485 -7.51 16.45 5.76
C HIS A 485 -6.82 15.81 6.96
N VAL A 486 -6.64 16.57 8.03
CA VAL A 486 -6.07 16.10 9.29
C VAL A 486 -6.86 16.69 10.44
N ALA A 487 -7.20 15.86 11.42
CA ALA A 487 -7.91 16.26 12.63
C ALA A 487 -7.23 15.71 13.90
N VAL A 488 -7.27 16.49 14.97
CA VAL A 488 -6.88 16.09 16.33
C VAL A 488 -8.08 16.30 17.25
N ASP A 489 -8.59 15.22 17.85
CA ASP A 489 -9.82 15.20 18.65
C ASP A 489 -11.02 15.89 17.97
N GLY A 490 -11.12 15.75 16.65
CA GLY A 490 -12.18 16.32 15.83
C GLY A 490 -12.00 17.80 15.46
N VAL A 491 -10.90 18.44 15.90
CA VAL A 491 -10.50 19.76 15.41
C VAL A 491 -9.66 19.59 14.15
N GLU A 492 -10.09 20.19 13.04
CA GLU A 492 -9.48 20.02 11.73
C GLU A 492 -8.48 21.13 11.39
N ALA A 493 -7.37 20.77 10.73
CA ALA A 493 -6.54 21.71 9.99
C ALA A 493 -7.23 22.19 8.70
N GLU A 494 -6.71 23.26 8.09
CA GLU A 494 -7.14 23.64 6.74
C GLU A 494 -6.82 22.52 5.75
N PRO A 495 -7.80 22.02 4.97
CA PRO A 495 -7.55 20.99 3.96
C PRO A 495 -6.55 21.49 2.91
N GLN A 496 -5.62 20.63 2.51
CA GLN A 496 -4.58 21.00 1.56
C GLN A 496 -4.40 19.95 0.46
N PRO A 497 -4.03 20.36 -0.76
CA PRO A 497 -3.71 19.39 -1.80
C PRO A 497 -2.49 18.56 -1.39
N VAL A 498 -2.47 17.28 -1.72
CA VAL A 498 -1.32 16.39 -1.49
C VAL A 498 -0.04 16.94 -2.16
N ALA A 499 -0.20 17.70 -3.25
CA ALA A 499 0.89 18.40 -3.94
C ALA A 499 1.63 19.45 -3.10
N SER A 500 1.12 19.85 -1.93
CA SER A 500 1.84 20.75 -1.01
C SER A 500 3.03 20.08 -0.31
N GLY A 501 3.08 18.75 -0.31
CA GLY A 501 4.13 17.96 0.33
C GLY A 501 5.36 17.69 -0.53
N GLU A 502 6.33 17.00 0.07
CA GLU A 502 7.52 16.52 -0.63
C GLU A 502 7.26 15.18 -1.31
N ARG A 503 7.45 15.12 -2.63
CA ARG A 503 7.32 13.89 -3.44
C ARG A 503 8.65 13.16 -3.59
N ASN A 504 8.61 11.83 -3.50
CA ASN A 504 9.72 10.96 -3.91
C ASN A 504 9.49 10.31 -5.31
N GLU A 505 10.45 9.52 -5.79
CA GLU A 505 10.39 8.89 -7.12
C GLU A 505 9.30 7.80 -7.26
N ARG A 506 8.66 7.41 -6.17
CA ARG A 506 7.61 6.37 -6.11
C ARG A 506 6.20 6.94 -5.96
N ASP A 507 6.03 8.25 -6.18
CA ASP A 507 4.75 8.94 -5.99
C ASP A 507 4.20 8.84 -4.55
N GLU A 508 5.11 8.75 -3.58
CA GLU A 508 4.81 8.93 -2.17
C GLU A 508 5.06 10.40 -1.83
N TRP A 509 4.10 10.98 -1.11
CA TRP A 509 4.08 12.37 -0.68
C TRP A 509 4.16 12.45 0.83
N ARG A 510 5.02 13.33 1.34
CA ARG A 510 5.08 13.67 2.76
C ARG A 510 4.57 15.08 2.96
N VAL A 511 3.40 15.19 3.60
CA VAL A 511 2.73 16.45 3.86
C VAL A 511 2.79 16.73 5.35
N SER A 512 3.34 17.89 5.72
CA SER A 512 3.38 18.37 7.10
C SER A 512 2.52 19.61 7.27
N GLY A 513 2.14 19.89 8.52
CA GLY A 513 1.34 21.05 8.87
C GLY A 513 1.03 21.08 10.36
N HIS A 514 0.08 21.92 10.74
CA HIS A 514 -0.35 22.07 12.13
C HIS A 514 -1.88 22.04 12.22
N VAL A 515 -2.41 21.35 13.24
CA VAL A 515 -3.81 21.45 13.65
C VAL A 515 -3.89 22.49 14.77
N PRO A 516 -4.64 23.60 14.60
CA PRO A 516 -4.84 24.56 15.69
C PRO A 516 -5.76 23.91 16.73
N LEU A 517 -5.28 23.69 17.96
CA LEU A 517 -6.06 22.97 18.97
C LEU A 517 -7.25 23.80 19.48
N GLY A 518 -7.20 25.13 19.34
CA GLY A 518 -8.25 26.05 19.82
C GLY A 518 -8.30 26.18 21.34
N PHE A 519 -7.26 25.71 22.04
CA PHE A 519 -7.08 25.85 23.48
C PHE A 519 -5.60 25.95 23.83
N ASP A 520 -5.33 26.52 25.00
CA ASP A 520 -4.03 26.52 25.67
C ASP A 520 -3.82 25.18 26.38
N PHE A 521 -2.77 24.46 25.99
CA PHE A 521 -2.44 23.13 26.45
C PHE A 521 -1.96 23.14 27.90
N GLU A 522 -2.64 22.43 28.79
CA GLU A 522 -2.27 22.48 30.21
C GLU A 522 -1.34 21.34 30.66
N GLU A 523 -1.53 20.13 30.16
CA GLU A 523 -0.81 18.92 30.57
C GLU A 523 -0.88 17.84 29.48
N ASP A 524 0.06 16.89 29.54
CA ASP A 524 0.09 15.74 28.63
C ASP A 524 -1.30 15.07 28.50
N MET A 525 -1.84 15.01 27.29
CA MET A 525 -3.13 14.37 27.02
C MET A 525 -3.03 13.38 25.87
N THR A 526 -3.83 12.31 25.95
CA THR A 526 -4.00 11.38 24.84
C THR A 526 -5.10 11.90 23.92
N VAL A 527 -4.79 11.98 22.63
CA VAL A 527 -5.69 12.48 21.58
C VAL A 527 -5.89 11.42 20.50
N SER A 528 -7.02 11.48 19.80
CA SER A 528 -7.18 10.80 18.51
C SER A 528 -6.67 11.71 17.39
N VAL A 529 -5.79 11.18 16.55
CA VAL A 529 -5.30 11.84 15.34
C VAL A 529 -5.84 11.07 14.16
N ARG A 530 -6.53 11.77 13.26
CA ARG A 530 -7.11 11.18 12.05
C ARG A 530 -6.63 11.94 10.83
N ALA A 531 -6.17 11.24 9.80
CA ALA A 531 -5.89 11.80 8.49
C ALA A 531 -6.71 11.05 7.44
N TRP A 532 -7.28 11.79 6.49
CA TRP A 532 -7.93 11.18 5.33
C TRP A 532 -7.67 11.98 4.07
N VAL A 533 -7.68 11.28 2.93
CA VAL A 533 -7.46 11.87 1.61
C VAL A 533 -8.67 11.61 0.74
N GLU A 534 -9.28 12.69 0.26
CA GLU A 534 -10.27 12.65 -0.81
C GLU A 534 -9.57 12.39 -2.15
N LEU A 535 -9.91 11.29 -2.81
CA LEU A 535 -9.24 10.89 -4.04
C LEU A 535 -9.83 11.61 -5.27
N PRO A 536 -9.01 11.99 -6.27
CA PRO A 536 -9.48 12.71 -7.47
C PRO A 536 -10.54 11.97 -8.29
N SER A 537 -10.55 10.65 -8.17
CA SER A 537 -11.45 9.72 -8.84
C SER A 537 -12.60 9.26 -7.91
N GLY A 538 -12.73 9.85 -6.72
CA GLY A 538 -13.75 9.51 -5.72
C GLY A 538 -13.31 8.40 -4.76
N GLY A 539 -13.92 8.41 -3.58
CA GLY A 539 -13.52 7.60 -2.44
C GLY A 539 -12.57 8.35 -1.50
N GLU A 540 -12.40 7.80 -0.30
CA GLU A 540 -11.55 8.37 0.74
C GLU A 540 -10.60 7.29 1.28
N SER A 541 -9.33 7.63 1.45
CA SER A 541 -8.37 6.82 2.22
C SER A 541 -8.19 7.40 3.59
N ASP A 542 -8.23 6.57 4.63
CA ASP A 542 -8.26 7.02 6.02
C ASP A 542 -7.19 6.31 6.86
N ASP A 543 -6.63 7.04 7.82
CA ASP A 543 -5.84 6.51 8.92
C ASP A 543 -6.20 7.24 10.22
N GLU A 544 -6.49 6.48 11.28
CA GLU A 544 -6.77 7.00 12.61
C GLU A 544 -5.92 6.26 13.64
N SER A 545 -5.25 7.01 14.50
CA SER A 545 -4.42 6.50 15.58
C SER A 545 -4.59 7.36 16.82
N THR A 546 -4.15 6.85 17.96
CA THR A 546 -4.06 7.68 19.19
C THR A 546 -2.61 8.08 19.40
N ALA A 547 -2.39 9.22 20.05
CA ALA A 547 -1.04 9.66 20.42
C ALA A 547 -1.11 10.50 21.70
N ARG A 548 0.04 10.80 22.31
CA ARG A 548 0.12 11.75 23.43
C ARG A 548 0.64 13.08 22.93
N LEU A 549 -0.17 14.12 23.06
CA LEU A 549 0.34 15.49 22.98
C LEU A 549 1.19 15.73 24.22
N VAL A 550 2.38 16.30 24.04
CA VAL A 550 3.29 16.65 25.14
C VAL A 550 3.73 18.10 25.00
N GLY A 551 3.82 18.80 26.13
CA GLY A 551 4.43 20.13 26.15
C GLY A 551 5.90 20.02 25.76
N LEU A 552 6.45 21.06 25.12
CA LEU A 552 7.88 21.11 24.84
C LEU A 552 8.68 20.90 26.14
N ARG A 553 9.53 19.88 26.15
CA ARG A 553 10.28 19.52 27.36
C ARG A 553 11.32 20.61 27.67
N PRO A 554 11.45 21.03 28.94
CA PRO A 554 12.55 21.90 29.32
C PRO A 554 13.90 21.19 29.13
N LEU A 555 14.89 21.92 28.64
CA LEU A 555 16.28 21.49 28.64
C LEU A 555 16.84 21.58 30.05
N VAL A 556 17.74 20.66 30.40
CA VAL A 556 18.48 20.70 31.66
C VAL A 556 19.97 20.89 31.35
N ALA A 557 20.51 22.05 31.74
CA ALA A 557 21.93 22.36 31.61
C ALA A 557 22.67 22.14 32.92
N VAL A 558 23.58 21.17 32.93
CA VAL A 558 24.57 20.98 34.00
C VAL A 558 25.82 21.77 33.64
N LEU A 559 26.15 22.76 34.47
CA LEU A 559 27.17 23.76 34.21
C LEU A 559 28.24 23.75 35.30
N SER A 560 29.49 23.92 34.92
CA SER A 560 30.60 24.12 35.84
C SER A 560 31.50 25.25 35.35
N TRP A 561 31.89 26.11 36.28
CA TRP A 561 32.72 27.27 36.02
C TRP A 561 33.78 27.37 37.11
N THR A 562 35.04 27.46 36.72
CA THR A 562 36.19 27.57 37.63
C THR A 562 37.08 28.71 37.18
N TYR A 563 37.38 29.63 38.10
CA TYR A 563 38.31 30.73 37.89
C TYR A 563 39.45 30.63 38.88
N THR A 564 40.68 30.53 38.36
CA THR A 564 41.90 30.47 39.16
C THR A 564 42.76 31.69 38.90
N ALA A 565 43.05 32.48 39.93
CA ALA A 565 43.97 33.61 39.85
C ALA A 565 44.96 33.54 41.01
N GLN A 566 46.25 33.44 40.66
CA GLN A 566 47.35 33.45 41.64
C GLN A 566 47.22 32.40 42.77
N GLY A 567 46.52 31.28 42.55
CA GLY A 567 46.30 30.23 43.56
C GLY A 567 45.00 30.37 44.37
N VAL A 568 44.23 31.44 44.13
CA VAL A 568 42.84 31.58 44.57
C VAL A 568 41.92 30.98 43.52
N VAL A 569 41.00 30.12 43.95
CA VAL A 569 40.04 29.41 43.12
C VAL A 569 38.63 29.86 43.49
N GLN A 570 37.88 30.32 42.50
CA GLN A 570 36.44 30.48 42.57
C GLN A 570 35.80 29.35 41.76
N THR A 571 34.90 28.60 42.39
CA THR A 571 34.17 27.51 41.73
C THR A 571 32.68 27.81 41.78
N THR A 572 32.01 27.66 40.65
CA THR A 572 30.57 27.73 40.54
C THR A 572 30.07 26.50 39.80
N THR A 573 29.09 25.79 40.36
CA THR A 573 28.46 24.63 39.71
C THR A 573 26.96 24.78 39.78
N GLY A 574 26.24 24.44 38.73
CA GLY A 574 24.80 24.62 38.70
C GLY A 574 24.10 23.67 37.75
N GLU A 575 22.82 23.49 38.01
CA GLU A 575 21.87 22.85 37.11
C GLU A 575 20.82 23.90 36.77
N LEU A 576 20.75 24.31 35.51
CA LEU A 576 19.76 25.26 35.01
C LEU A 576 18.68 24.53 34.24
N VAL A 577 17.43 24.92 34.46
CA VAL A 577 16.29 24.46 33.65
C VAL A 577 16.01 25.55 32.63
N LEU A 578 16.18 25.23 31.34
CA LEU A 578 15.86 26.13 30.24
C LEU A 578 14.53 25.71 29.61
N ARG A 579 13.58 26.63 29.53
CA ARG A 579 12.32 26.40 28.82
C ARG A 579 12.35 27.06 27.46
N PRO A 580 11.79 26.43 26.42
CA PRO A 580 11.60 27.10 25.15
C PRO A 580 10.67 28.30 25.35
N VAL A 581 10.98 29.38 24.64
CA VAL A 581 10.15 30.60 24.61
C VAL A 581 9.93 30.96 23.16
N THR A 582 8.68 31.27 22.82
CA THR A 582 8.27 31.73 21.50
C THR A 582 8.84 33.13 21.28
N ASP A 583 9.76 33.25 20.32
CA ASP A 583 10.36 34.53 19.93
C ASP A 583 10.08 34.73 18.43
N ALA A 584 8.94 35.37 18.13
CA ALA A 584 8.49 35.63 16.75
C ALA A 584 9.47 36.48 15.92
N SER A 585 10.52 37.03 16.53
CA SER A 585 11.59 37.72 15.81
C SER A 585 12.66 36.77 15.24
N LEU A 586 12.67 35.50 15.65
CA LEU A 586 13.58 34.51 15.15
C LEU A 586 13.11 33.94 13.80
N PRO A 587 14.04 33.72 12.85
CA PRO A 587 13.75 32.93 11.64
C PRO A 587 13.24 31.53 11.96
N GLU A 588 12.43 30.97 11.05
CA GLU A 588 11.98 29.58 11.09
C GLU A 588 13.17 28.60 11.27
N GLY A 589 12.98 27.55 12.07
CA GLY A 589 14.03 26.59 12.44
C GLY A 589 15.00 27.08 13.53
N ARG A 590 14.71 28.20 14.22
CA ARG A 590 15.47 28.65 15.39
C ARG A 590 14.60 28.68 16.65
N GLN A 591 15.03 27.96 17.68
CA GLN A 591 14.35 27.90 18.96
C GLN A 591 15.14 28.65 20.04
N ARG A 592 14.48 29.62 20.69
CA ARG A 592 15.01 30.28 21.89
C ARG A 592 14.62 29.50 23.13
N TYR A 593 15.56 29.37 24.06
CA TYR A 593 15.36 28.85 25.40
C TYR A 593 15.80 29.88 26.43
N GLU A 594 15.03 30.06 27.49
CA GLU A 594 15.35 30.96 28.60
C GLU A 594 15.45 30.18 29.92
N VAL A 595 16.29 30.67 30.83
CA VAL A 595 16.48 30.01 32.14
C VAL A 595 15.30 30.33 33.04
N THR A 596 14.49 29.32 33.36
CA THR A 596 13.29 29.48 34.19
C THR A 596 13.41 28.84 35.57
N GLY A 597 14.48 28.08 35.83
CA GLY A 597 14.67 27.41 37.11
C GLY A 597 16.02 26.73 37.26
N GLY A 598 16.12 25.90 38.30
CA GLY A 598 17.34 25.19 38.66
C GLY A 598 18.03 25.78 39.89
N SER A 599 19.27 25.36 40.15
CA SER A 599 20.06 25.85 41.29
C SER A 599 21.54 25.95 40.95
N TRP A 600 22.26 26.80 41.67
CA TRP A 600 23.72 26.86 41.55
C TRP A 600 24.37 27.15 42.88
N THR A 601 25.58 26.66 43.03
CA THR A 601 26.45 26.87 44.18
C THR A 601 27.70 27.63 43.76
N TRP A 602 28.17 28.49 44.65
CA TRP A 602 29.37 29.28 44.48
C TRP A 602 30.26 29.16 45.68
N SER A 603 31.55 29.08 45.45
CA SER A 603 32.57 29.06 46.50
C SER A 603 33.81 29.81 46.04
N HIS A 604 34.53 30.35 47.02
CA HIS A 604 35.78 31.06 46.82
C HIS A 604 36.77 30.62 47.89
N GLY A 605 37.94 30.14 47.47
CA GLY A 605 38.93 29.57 48.35
C GLY A 605 40.34 29.59 47.78
N GLY A 606 41.31 29.06 48.53
CA GLY A 606 42.71 28.95 48.10
C GLY A 606 43.60 30.05 48.66
N GLY A 607 44.81 30.18 48.13
CA GLY A 607 45.80 31.09 48.70
C GLY A 607 46.82 31.58 47.68
N ILE A 608 47.31 32.79 47.90
CA ILE A 608 48.36 33.38 47.06
C ILE A 608 49.76 33.14 47.66
N PRO A 609 50.81 33.10 46.81
CA PRO A 609 52.19 33.10 47.28
C PRO A 609 52.44 34.34 48.17
N GLY A 610 52.69 34.11 49.46
CA GLY A 610 52.78 35.17 50.48
C GLY A 610 52.02 34.89 51.77
N GLY A 611 51.21 33.83 51.83
CA GLY A 611 50.60 33.33 53.09
C GLY A 611 49.12 33.72 53.27
N CYS A 612 48.56 34.57 52.42
CA CYS A 612 47.13 34.87 52.44
C CYS A 612 46.29 33.65 52.02
N GLN A 613 45.31 33.29 52.83
CA GLN A 613 44.28 32.29 52.56
C GLN A 613 42.91 32.95 52.46
N TYR A 614 42.17 32.58 51.43
CA TYR A 614 40.81 33.03 51.14
C TYR A 614 39.85 31.88 51.46
N SER A 615 38.72 32.19 52.06
CA SER A 615 37.61 31.24 52.24
C SER A 615 36.26 31.95 52.24
N SER A 616 35.25 31.29 51.68
CA SER A 616 33.85 31.70 51.76
C SER A 616 33.04 30.56 52.35
N SER A 617 31.91 30.86 53.00
CA SER A 617 30.95 29.83 53.45
C SER A 617 30.25 29.09 52.31
N GLY A 618 30.45 29.54 51.07
CA GLY A 618 29.67 29.12 49.91
C GLY A 618 28.29 29.78 49.90
N VAL A 619 27.75 29.96 48.71
CA VAL A 619 26.39 30.46 48.48
C VAL A 619 25.67 29.43 47.61
N SER A 620 24.41 29.15 47.91
CA SER A 620 23.53 28.35 47.06
C SER A 620 22.31 29.20 46.72
N VAL A 621 21.94 29.23 45.45
CA VAL A 621 20.78 29.97 44.96
C VAL A 621 19.85 29.00 44.25
N ASP A 622 18.58 29.04 44.64
CA ASP A 622 17.47 28.43 43.92
C ASP A 622 16.87 29.48 42.98
N LEU A 623 16.94 29.22 41.68
CA LEU A 623 16.47 30.13 40.63
C LEU A 623 14.95 30.17 40.54
N ALA A 624 14.24 29.13 40.98
CA ALA A 624 12.78 29.17 41.03
C ALA A 624 12.27 30.19 42.07
N GLN A 625 13.07 30.45 43.11
CA GLN A 625 12.77 31.44 44.15
C GLN A 625 13.32 32.84 43.82
N ASN A 626 14.21 32.94 42.83
CA ASN A 626 14.89 34.18 42.45
C ASN A 626 14.98 34.29 40.91
N PRO A 627 13.86 34.48 40.20
CA PRO A 627 13.86 34.47 38.74
C PRO A 627 14.72 35.59 38.13
N ASP A 628 14.81 36.75 38.79
CA ASP A 628 15.66 37.87 38.38
C ASP A 628 17.16 37.50 38.34
N SER A 629 17.56 36.46 39.08
CA SER A 629 18.93 35.96 39.09
C SER A 629 19.40 35.46 37.73
N ALA A 630 18.51 35.10 36.81
CA ALA A 630 18.88 34.63 35.47
C ALA A 630 18.37 35.54 34.34
N ALA A 631 17.84 36.73 34.66
CA ALA A 631 17.25 37.63 33.67
C ALA A 631 18.21 37.94 32.50
N GLY A 632 17.70 37.81 31.28
CA GLY A 632 18.47 37.99 30.05
C GLY A 632 19.36 36.81 29.66
N SER A 633 19.28 35.68 30.37
CA SER A 633 19.93 34.44 29.95
C SER A 633 19.11 33.72 28.90
N PHE A 634 19.77 33.34 27.80
CA PHE A 634 19.14 32.61 26.71
C PHE A 634 20.13 31.67 26.00
N LEU A 635 19.56 30.66 25.35
CA LEU A 635 20.23 29.78 24.39
C LEU A 635 19.37 29.77 23.12
N ILE A 636 19.96 29.94 21.96
CA ILE A 636 19.29 29.72 20.68
C ILE A 636 19.90 28.49 20.03
N VAL A 637 19.04 27.58 19.56
CA VAL A 637 19.40 26.42 18.76
C VAL A 637 18.85 26.62 17.35
N ASP A 638 19.71 26.51 16.35
CA ASP A 638 19.41 26.66 14.92
C ASP A 638 19.51 25.29 14.25
N SER A 639 18.35 24.70 13.96
CA SER A 639 18.21 23.39 13.32
C SER A 639 18.27 23.46 11.80
N THR A 640 18.36 24.68 11.22
CA THR A 640 18.47 24.86 9.76
C THR A 640 19.84 24.44 9.21
N THR A 641 20.81 24.17 10.08
CA THR A 641 22.15 23.70 9.71
C THR A 641 22.33 22.21 10.03
N THR A 642 23.19 21.52 9.26
CA THR A 642 23.59 20.13 9.57
C THR A 642 25.11 20.05 9.79
N PRO A 643 25.59 19.80 11.03
CA PRO A 643 24.81 19.62 12.26
C PRO A 643 24.11 20.93 12.70
N ALA A 644 23.09 20.81 13.54
CA ALA A 644 22.46 21.97 14.18
C ALA A 644 23.52 22.81 14.90
N THR A 645 23.30 24.11 15.03
CA THR A 645 24.22 25.03 15.72
C THR A 645 23.55 25.73 16.89
N TYR A 646 24.33 26.24 17.84
CA TYR A 646 23.80 26.97 18.99
C TYR A 646 24.68 28.17 19.37
N TRP A 647 24.04 29.19 19.94
CA TRP A 647 24.71 30.34 20.55
C TRP A 647 23.85 30.89 21.69
N GLY A 648 24.37 31.86 22.44
CA GLY A 648 23.62 32.50 23.51
C GLY A 648 24.49 32.87 24.71
N SER A 649 23.82 33.34 25.75
CA SER A 649 24.45 33.80 26.98
C SER A 649 23.70 33.25 28.18
N LEU A 650 24.38 32.43 28.99
CA LEU A 650 23.84 31.91 30.25
C LEU A 650 24.58 32.59 31.40
N THR A 651 23.89 33.47 32.13
CA THR A 651 24.43 34.27 33.22
C THR A 651 23.54 34.18 34.45
N THR A 652 24.12 33.90 35.62
CA THR A 652 23.40 33.98 36.89
C THR A 652 24.00 35.04 37.82
N ILE A 653 23.12 35.70 38.58
CA ILE A 653 23.43 36.73 39.58
C ILE A 653 22.85 36.28 40.91
N GLY A 654 23.70 36.11 41.92
CA GLY A 654 23.31 35.72 43.28
C GLY A 654 23.56 36.82 44.31
N PRO A 655 23.29 36.52 45.58
CA PRO A 655 23.53 37.45 46.67
C PRO A 655 25.02 37.70 46.88
N ASP A 656 25.35 38.67 47.72
CA ASP A 656 26.71 38.86 48.17
C ASP A 656 27.19 37.69 49.03
N ALA A 657 28.39 37.21 48.74
CA ALA A 657 29.10 36.23 49.54
C ALA A 657 30.18 36.92 50.37
N SER A 658 30.18 36.69 51.68
CA SER A 658 31.27 37.17 52.52
C SER A 658 32.50 36.29 52.35
N VAL A 659 33.61 36.90 51.97
CA VAL A 659 34.90 36.24 51.78
C VAL A 659 35.82 36.66 52.92
N THR A 660 36.33 35.68 53.65
CA THR A 660 37.32 35.89 54.71
C THR A 660 38.72 35.70 54.14
N VAL A 661 39.59 36.67 54.41
CA VAL A 661 41.02 36.61 54.11
C VAL A 661 41.80 36.52 55.41
N THR A 662 42.70 35.55 55.51
CA THR A 662 43.55 35.31 56.69
C THR A 662 45.01 35.16 56.28
N GLY A 663 45.95 35.39 57.19
CA GLY A 663 47.38 35.11 56.95
C GLY A 663 48.13 36.12 56.06
N CYS A 664 47.46 37.17 55.56
CA CYS A 664 48.13 38.25 54.84
C CYS A 664 49.03 39.10 55.74
N PHE A 665 48.61 39.29 56.99
CA PHE A 665 49.40 39.91 58.05
C PHE A 665 49.24 39.09 59.33
N PRO A 666 50.25 39.07 60.22
CA PRO A 666 50.16 38.36 61.49
C PRO A 666 48.92 38.84 62.28
N ASP A 667 48.11 37.89 62.74
CA ASP A 667 46.95 38.09 63.62
C ASP A 667 45.78 38.95 63.09
N THR A 668 45.68 39.18 61.77
CA THR A 668 44.53 39.89 61.18
C THR A 668 43.72 38.97 60.26
N SER A 669 42.40 38.94 60.46
CA SER A 669 41.44 38.52 59.45
C SER A 669 40.69 39.75 58.93
N SER A 670 40.39 39.76 57.64
CA SER A 670 39.52 40.77 57.03
C SER A 670 38.43 40.07 56.23
N THR A 671 37.20 40.59 56.31
CA THR A 671 36.07 40.11 55.51
C THR A 671 35.68 41.18 54.51
N TYR A 672 35.36 40.77 53.29
CA TYR A 672 34.75 41.64 52.30
C TYR A 672 33.63 40.91 51.59
N ASP A 673 32.62 41.64 51.15
CA ASP A 673 31.51 41.08 50.40
C ASP A 673 31.82 41.07 48.91
N ARG A 674 31.43 39.97 48.25
CA ARG A 674 31.66 39.75 46.82
C ARG A 674 30.36 39.40 46.14
N HIS A 675 29.98 40.19 45.14
CA HIS A 675 28.85 39.88 44.26
C HIS A 675 29.08 38.54 43.55
N THR A 676 28.16 37.59 43.76
CA THR A 676 28.23 36.27 43.13
C THR A 676 27.60 36.34 41.74
N ARG A 677 28.36 36.80 40.75
CA ARG A 677 27.96 36.78 39.33
C ARG A 677 28.77 35.73 38.58
N THR A 678 28.07 34.86 37.84
CA THR A 678 28.71 33.82 37.03
C THR A 678 28.17 33.86 35.60
N ASN A 679 29.08 34.04 34.64
CA ASN A 679 28.78 33.88 33.22
C ASN A 679 29.21 32.46 32.82
N TRP A 680 28.24 31.56 32.69
CA TRP A 680 28.48 30.14 32.42
C TRP A 680 28.91 29.90 30.98
N MET A 681 28.24 30.60 30.06
CA MET A 681 28.42 30.48 28.63
C MET A 681 28.13 31.83 27.99
N THR A 682 28.96 32.23 27.04
CA THR A 682 28.69 33.37 26.15
C THR A 682 29.30 33.03 24.81
N ILE A 683 28.44 32.81 23.82
CA ILE A 683 28.77 32.48 22.45
C ILE A 683 27.98 33.47 21.59
N ASP A 684 28.69 34.32 20.85
CA ASP A 684 28.08 35.25 19.91
C ASP A 684 27.53 34.49 18.69
N GLU A 685 26.52 35.03 18.01
CA GLU A 685 25.92 34.38 16.83
C GLU A 685 26.96 34.12 15.73
N SER A 686 27.94 35.02 15.57
CA SER A 686 29.05 34.85 14.63
C SER A 686 29.97 33.66 14.97
N ASP A 687 29.95 33.24 16.23
CA ASP A 687 30.78 32.17 16.80
C ASP A 687 29.94 30.94 17.17
N ARG A 688 28.75 30.77 16.58
CA ARG A 688 27.85 29.64 16.83
C ARG A 688 28.58 28.29 16.76
N GLN A 689 28.27 27.42 17.71
CA GLN A 689 28.94 26.13 17.89
C GLN A 689 28.06 25.01 17.37
N PRO A 690 28.61 23.93 16.78
CA PRO A 690 27.81 22.79 16.37
C PRO A 690 27.31 22.02 17.59
N VAL A 691 26.07 21.53 17.54
CA VAL A 691 25.54 20.50 18.43
C VAL A 691 26.26 19.19 18.10
N GLN A 692 26.90 18.57 19.10
CA GLN A 692 27.61 17.31 18.90
C GLN A 692 26.59 16.17 18.69
N GLN A 693 26.94 15.14 17.91
CA GLN A 693 26.03 14.02 17.63
C GLN A 693 25.47 13.40 18.93
N GLY A 694 24.14 13.37 19.05
CA GLY A 694 23.40 12.91 20.23
C GLY A 694 22.62 14.04 20.94
N PRO A 695 21.86 13.74 22.00
CA PRO A 695 20.95 14.68 22.67
C PRO A 695 21.67 15.68 23.61
N LEU A 696 22.96 15.94 23.34
CA LEU A 696 23.86 16.64 24.25
C LEU A 696 24.56 17.80 23.54
N ILE A 697 24.34 19.03 24.02
CA ILE A 697 25.27 20.13 23.78
C ILE A 697 26.35 20.07 24.83
N THR A 698 27.58 19.84 24.41
CA THR A 698 28.75 19.99 25.29
C THR A 698 29.65 21.10 24.78
N GLY A 699 30.27 21.81 25.70
CA GLY A 699 31.27 22.80 25.35
C GLY A 699 32.23 23.06 26.50
N ARG A 700 33.42 23.53 26.13
CA ARG A 700 34.46 23.93 27.06
C ARG A 700 35.10 25.21 26.54
N ARG A 701 35.19 26.23 27.38
CA ARG A 701 35.93 27.45 27.09
C ARG A 701 36.99 27.64 28.16
N THR A 702 38.24 27.72 27.71
CA THR A 702 39.40 28.07 28.52
C THR A 702 39.95 29.41 28.06
N ALA A 703 40.10 30.37 28.98
CA ALA A 703 40.75 31.64 28.72
C ALA A 703 41.84 31.86 29.77
N SER A 704 43.10 31.98 29.33
CA SER A 704 44.24 32.21 30.22
C SER A 704 44.91 33.54 29.89
N THR A 705 45.26 34.28 30.93
CA THR A 705 46.16 35.43 30.88
C THR A 705 47.38 35.17 31.76
N ALA A 706 48.31 36.12 31.82
CA ALA A 706 49.43 36.05 32.76
C ALA A 706 48.99 36.05 34.25
N VAL A 707 47.74 36.43 34.55
CA VAL A 707 47.25 36.66 35.92
C VAL A 707 46.19 35.64 36.35
N TYR A 708 45.41 35.10 35.40
CA TYR A 708 44.33 34.17 35.71
C TYR A 708 44.08 33.15 34.60
N THR A 709 43.49 32.03 34.98
CA THR A 709 42.90 31.02 34.10
C THR A 709 41.43 30.90 34.43
N LEU A 710 40.59 31.03 33.41
CA LEU A 710 39.17 30.77 33.47
C LEU A 710 38.88 29.50 32.68
N GLU A 711 38.14 28.58 33.29
CA GLU A 711 37.65 27.37 32.68
C GLU A 711 36.14 27.27 32.90
N SER A 712 35.40 27.09 31.82
CA SER A 712 33.96 26.87 31.84
C SER A 712 33.65 25.62 31.03
N THR A 713 32.81 24.75 31.58
CA THR A 713 32.29 23.56 30.93
C THR A 713 30.77 23.52 31.08
N TRP A 714 30.09 23.08 30.03
CA TRP A 714 28.64 22.92 30.05
C TRP A 714 28.24 21.63 29.36
N ILE A 715 27.18 21.03 29.88
CA ILE A 715 26.48 19.88 29.32
C ILE A 715 24.99 20.20 29.37
N ILE A 716 24.37 20.46 28.23
CA ILE A 716 22.93 20.71 28.10
C ILE A 716 22.30 19.44 27.54
N ARG A 717 21.28 18.93 28.23
CA ARG A 717 20.55 17.70 27.91
C ARG A 717 19.11 18.02 27.50
N GLY A 718 18.50 17.13 26.73
CA GLY A 718 17.08 17.20 26.37
C GLY A 718 16.80 17.79 24.99
N LEU A 719 17.82 17.87 24.12
CA LEU A 719 17.66 18.21 22.71
C LEU A 719 17.38 16.96 21.88
N GLU A 720 16.56 16.05 22.43
CA GLU A 720 16.16 14.84 21.70
C GLU A 720 15.35 15.19 20.46
#